data_AF-A0A5J4UAB3-F1
#
_entry.id   AF-A0A5J4UAB3-F1
#
_cell.length_a   1.000
_cell.length_b   1.000
_cell.length_c   1.000
_cell.angle_alpha   90.00
_cell.angle_beta   90.00
_cell.angle_gamma   90.00
#
_symmetry.space_group_name_H-M   'P 1'
#
loop_
_entity.id
_entity.type
_entity.pdbx_description
1 polymer ?
#
loop_
_entity_poly.entity_id
_entity_poly.type
_entity_poly.pdbx_seq_one_letter_code
_entity_poly.pdbx_strand_id
1 'polypeptide(L)'
;EKPVDFAKVTQFQPYKEGNSASDSSFLSVSKEGLEKLKVAKALTEDEINCKIVQQTRGFHSSLGIIAKVMNDVDIAPSVTYMVAASPWKVKYINVPDEDKMQFKDIEVIQSCYDDDDNYLYTSLQYGLHKTGISDSECFPNTGIPADITKCADGETKPEIYLQDYSVGGFEHADVETMKEMLIRFGMIYSYNYGIIIGWENNNWVVAEKRQDTSYFWKTPLILNFKYEGMIFVKINDQQPQIDCSDLSDKTKEECKCVDNDPRDECKPSECTSSSSVPDQGCICTGTNHPNKCICPEDTTSLVQIPTDQCKCVDNDPRDECKPIEEDPKPSEEEPAIDDYPEFVADETNTKKVVNDEQERDPETNTFENKINDAIDDKRTSLDIKVVSNEIYEEKSIQVTDGQQYILEPDNNINKPPVLRHSEKNEDQSAPIYEPLVVLSGTGFMEIKSFIIQHFQQSTLQPLLYSEQDGSLLLNNVTVSGYQFEKQTTGEIRTSVGSEKSSPYLHSTGKLVVLIDVVFNPSQFKGCNAILLTGSNNQIKNQFKTQNSQFQVLNNNKDKMSFLEALYFTIVIKSSSFQGIDVNAINANKVITNAVQKDTCEWSYASVNIVDSTSFFDSVIFSNLGNGALRIGNKGLVTLKDSVSFYGNNPIDTNGNKKSIARNIICKGVSGGSAQLLANTSSFKEASGEVSKNKWVLADKDYCIISGSLNNEKTLLFTPEIQSITAKGNKDKTGIDVELK
;
A
#
# COMPACT_ATOMS: atom_id res chain seq x y z
N GLU A 1 -16.24 -20.15 7.81
CA GLU A 1 -14.99 -20.69 7.25
C GLU A 1 -14.47 -21.76 8.20
N LYS A 2 -14.07 -22.94 7.68
CA LYS A 2 -13.12 -23.76 8.43
C LYS A 2 -11.75 -23.15 8.18
N PRO A 3 -10.98 -22.79 9.21
CA PRO A 3 -9.68 -22.18 9.02
C PRO A 3 -8.78 -23.14 8.24
N VAL A 4 -8.00 -22.59 7.31
CA VAL A 4 -6.79 -23.24 6.82
C VAL A 4 -5.93 -23.53 8.06
N ASP A 5 -5.50 -24.78 8.23
CA ASP A 5 -4.80 -25.22 9.43
C ASP A 5 -3.35 -24.72 9.37
N PHE A 6 -3.10 -23.58 10.01
CA PHE A 6 -1.76 -22.99 10.10
C PHE A 6 -1.05 -23.53 11.35
N ALA A 7 0.04 -24.25 11.14
CA ALA A 7 0.92 -24.71 12.22
C ALA A 7 2.22 -23.90 12.24
N LYS A 8 2.72 -23.58 13.43
CA LYS A 8 4.06 -23.01 13.57
C LYS A 8 5.09 -24.11 13.36
N VAL A 9 6.15 -23.82 12.60
CA VAL A 9 7.27 -24.77 12.37
C VAL A 9 7.81 -25.34 13.69
N THR A 10 7.86 -24.53 14.75
CA THR A 10 8.34 -24.92 16.09
C THR A 10 7.42 -25.89 16.85
N GLN A 11 6.22 -26.19 16.36
CA GLN A 11 5.33 -27.21 16.93
C GLN A 11 5.72 -28.64 16.54
N PHE A 12 6.60 -28.80 15.54
CA PHE A 12 7.12 -30.09 15.11
C PHE A 12 8.50 -30.31 15.73
N GLN A 13 8.78 -31.50 16.27
CA GLN A 13 10.10 -31.76 16.85
C GLN A 13 11.20 -31.81 15.77
N PRO A 14 12.44 -31.38 16.09
CA PRO A 14 13.59 -31.70 15.26
C PRO A 14 13.65 -33.19 14.98
N TYR A 15 13.85 -33.61 13.73
CA TYR A 15 14.01 -35.04 13.44
C TYR A 15 15.37 -35.58 13.92
N LYS A 16 16.31 -34.67 14.23
CA LYS A 16 17.59 -34.94 14.91
C LYS A 16 17.85 -33.89 15.99
N GLU A 17 18.06 -34.35 17.23
CA GLU A 17 18.43 -33.49 18.35
C GLU A 17 19.83 -32.88 18.19
N GLY A 18 20.08 -31.76 18.90
CA GLY A 18 21.40 -31.14 18.98
C GLY A 18 21.79 -30.21 17.82
N ASN A 19 20.87 -29.90 16.90
CA ASN A 19 21.08 -28.95 15.80
C ASN A 19 20.30 -27.65 16.05
N SER A 20 20.88 -26.51 15.68
CA SER A 20 20.29 -25.17 15.81
C SER A 20 20.41 -24.39 14.50
N ALA A 21 19.45 -23.50 14.22
CA ALA A 21 19.52 -22.59 13.07
C ALA A 21 20.73 -21.64 13.13
N SER A 22 21.28 -21.43 14.33
CA SER A 22 22.52 -20.67 14.56
C SER A 22 23.79 -21.42 14.16
N ASP A 23 23.72 -22.73 13.93
CA ASP A 23 24.91 -23.54 13.62
C ASP A 23 25.51 -23.12 12.28
N SER A 24 26.84 -23.18 12.19
CA SER A 24 27.57 -22.84 10.96
C SER A 24 27.24 -23.78 9.82
N SER A 25 26.80 -25.00 10.09
CA SER A 25 26.42 -25.97 9.07
C SER A 25 25.44 -26.99 9.59
N PHE A 26 24.61 -27.50 8.69
CA PHE A 26 23.68 -28.59 8.92
C PHE A 26 23.50 -29.36 7.62
N LEU A 27 23.46 -30.70 7.71
CA LEU A 27 23.29 -31.58 6.56
C LEU A 27 22.35 -32.74 6.93
N SER A 28 21.27 -32.88 6.16
CA SER A 28 20.38 -34.03 6.31
C SER A 28 20.93 -35.28 5.65
N VAL A 29 21.65 -35.11 4.54
CA VAL A 29 22.36 -36.16 3.82
C VAL A 29 23.76 -35.65 3.49
N SER A 30 24.79 -36.48 3.67
CA SER A 30 26.16 -36.14 3.29
C SER A 30 26.32 -36.15 1.77
N LYS A 31 27.36 -35.51 1.25
CA LYS A 31 27.66 -35.50 -0.20
C LYS A 31 27.78 -36.90 -0.78
N GLU A 32 28.60 -37.74 -0.16
CA GLU A 32 28.76 -39.14 -0.56
C GLU A 32 27.48 -39.94 -0.39
N GLY A 33 26.63 -39.57 0.58
CA GLY A 33 25.32 -40.16 0.79
C GLY A 33 24.38 -39.86 -0.38
N LEU A 34 24.27 -38.59 -0.77
CA LEU A 34 23.41 -38.14 -1.86
C LEU A 34 23.76 -38.82 -3.18
N GLU A 35 25.05 -38.87 -3.53
CA GLU A 35 25.53 -39.46 -4.79
C GLU A 35 25.24 -40.96 -4.91
N LYS A 36 25.00 -41.66 -3.79
CA LYS A 36 24.68 -43.09 -3.75
C LYS A 36 23.19 -43.40 -3.83
N LEU A 37 22.32 -42.43 -3.54
CA LEU A 37 20.86 -42.66 -3.46
C LEU A 37 20.29 -43.12 -4.80
N LYS A 38 19.30 -44.01 -4.77
CA LYS A 38 18.57 -44.43 -5.97
C LYS A 38 17.97 -43.24 -6.72
N VAL A 39 17.42 -42.26 -5.99
CA VAL A 39 16.84 -41.03 -6.56
C VAL A 39 17.85 -40.04 -7.15
N ALA A 40 19.15 -40.22 -6.90
CA ALA A 40 20.18 -39.39 -7.52
C ALA A 40 20.60 -39.88 -8.91
N LYS A 41 20.32 -41.15 -9.24
CA LYS A 41 20.61 -41.74 -10.57
C LYS A 41 19.65 -41.21 -11.62
N ALA A 42 20.12 -41.07 -12.86
CA ALA A 42 19.28 -40.70 -14.00
C ALA A 42 18.12 -41.70 -14.20
N LEU A 43 16.97 -41.18 -14.61
CA LEU A 43 15.84 -42.00 -15.07
C LEU A 43 16.24 -42.83 -16.30
N THR A 44 15.70 -44.03 -16.40
CA THR A 44 15.80 -44.88 -17.60
C THR A 44 14.88 -44.37 -18.70
N GLU A 45 15.10 -44.83 -19.95
CA GLU A 45 14.25 -44.44 -21.08
C GLU A 45 12.79 -44.87 -20.89
N ASP A 46 12.55 -46.04 -20.31
CA ASP A 46 11.19 -46.52 -20.03
C ASP A 46 10.48 -45.69 -18.96
N GLU A 47 11.23 -45.17 -17.97
CA GLU A 47 10.70 -44.23 -16.98
C GLU A 47 10.41 -42.86 -17.59
N ILE A 48 11.27 -42.39 -18.51
CA ILE A 48 11.05 -41.14 -19.26
C ILE A 48 9.82 -41.26 -20.16
N ASN A 49 9.59 -42.43 -20.76
CA ASN A 49 8.43 -42.71 -21.60
C ASN A 49 7.10 -42.61 -20.82
N CYS A 50 7.12 -42.84 -19.50
CA CYS A 50 6.02 -42.50 -18.61
C CYS A 50 6.15 -41.04 -18.14
N LYS A 51 5.70 -40.08 -18.96
CA LYS A 51 5.96 -38.63 -18.81
C LYS A 51 5.74 -38.07 -17.40
N ILE A 52 4.72 -38.55 -16.69
CA ILE A 52 4.42 -38.15 -15.31
C ILE A 52 5.62 -38.30 -14.36
N VAL A 53 6.45 -39.33 -14.55
CA VAL A 53 7.66 -39.59 -13.75
C VAL A 53 8.71 -38.50 -14.01
N GLN A 54 8.88 -38.11 -15.26
CA GLN A 54 9.83 -37.06 -15.66
C GLN A 54 9.35 -35.66 -15.21
N GLN A 55 8.07 -35.33 -15.43
CA GLN A 55 7.47 -34.05 -15.06
C GLN A 55 7.53 -33.82 -13.55
N THR A 56 7.26 -34.87 -12.76
CA THR A 56 7.23 -34.80 -11.30
C THR A 56 8.56 -35.16 -10.64
N ARG A 57 9.65 -35.24 -11.41
CA ARG A 57 10.97 -35.68 -10.93
C ARG A 57 11.43 -34.97 -9.66
N GLY A 58 11.15 -33.67 -9.52
CA GLY A 58 11.45 -32.90 -8.30
C GLY A 58 10.70 -33.41 -7.07
N PHE A 59 9.40 -33.68 -7.20
CA PHE A 59 8.55 -34.21 -6.14
C PHE A 59 8.93 -35.65 -5.79
N HIS A 60 9.10 -36.49 -6.82
CA HIS A 60 9.57 -37.87 -6.72
C HIS A 60 10.91 -37.98 -5.96
N SER A 61 11.91 -37.19 -6.35
CA SER A 61 13.23 -37.23 -5.72
C SER A 61 13.21 -36.67 -4.30
N SER A 62 12.33 -35.70 -4.02
CA SER A 62 12.09 -35.21 -2.66
C SER A 62 11.55 -36.32 -1.76
N LEU A 63 10.57 -37.10 -2.21
CA LEU A 63 10.03 -38.22 -1.42
C LEU A 63 11.09 -39.28 -1.08
N GLY A 64 11.97 -39.63 -2.02
CA GLY A 64 13.03 -40.60 -1.76
C GLY A 64 14.08 -40.09 -0.78
N ILE A 65 14.43 -38.80 -0.85
CA ILE A 65 15.32 -38.19 0.15
C ILE A 65 14.63 -38.11 1.52
N ILE A 66 13.32 -37.82 1.62
CA ILE A 66 12.60 -37.84 2.91
C ILE A 66 12.59 -39.25 3.48
N ALA A 67 12.29 -40.27 2.68
CA ALA A 67 12.35 -41.66 3.13
C ALA A 67 13.74 -42.01 3.67
N LYS A 68 14.81 -41.52 3.03
CA LYS A 68 16.16 -41.69 3.54
C LYS A 68 16.40 -40.94 4.85
N VAL A 69 15.95 -39.70 4.96
CA VAL A 69 16.23 -38.85 6.12
C VAL A 69 15.41 -39.27 7.34
N MET A 70 14.15 -39.63 7.15
CA MET A 70 13.18 -39.92 8.22
C MET A 70 13.10 -41.40 8.58
N ASN A 71 13.33 -42.30 7.62
CA ASN A 71 13.20 -43.75 7.82
C ASN A 71 14.50 -44.52 7.58
N ASP A 72 15.59 -43.85 7.22
CA ASP A 72 16.88 -44.45 6.84
C ASP A 72 16.83 -45.41 5.63
N VAL A 73 15.80 -45.28 4.80
CA VAL A 73 15.54 -46.18 3.66
C VAL A 73 15.89 -45.51 2.32
N ASP A 74 16.68 -46.17 1.48
CA ASP A 74 17.05 -45.70 0.13
C ASP A 74 16.17 -46.38 -0.93
N ILE A 75 15.13 -45.67 -1.36
CA ILE A 75 14.16 -46.12 -2.36
C ILE A 75 14.12 -45.15 -3.55
N ALA A 76 13.70 -45.63 -4.72
CA ALA A 76 13.24 -44.78 -5.81
C ALA A 76 11.70 -44.81 -5.78
N PRO A 77 11.02 -43.77 -5.28
CA PRO A 77 9.57 -43.82 -5.10
C PRO A 77 8.82 -44.15 -6.40
N SER A 78 7.84 -45.04 -6.33
CA SER A 78 6.96 -45.31 -7.46
C SER A 78 5.92 -44.19 -7.59
N VAL A 79 6.09 -43.34 -8.60
CA VAL A 79 5.13 -42.30 -8.98
C VAL A 79 3.85 -42.95 -9.50
N THR A 80 4.01 -44.02 -10.29
CA THR A 80 2.89 -44.74 -10.90
C THR A 80 2.00 -45.41 -9.86
N TYR A 81 2.58 -45.93 -8.77
CA TYR A 81 1.84 -46.42 -7.60
C TYR A 81 0.98 -45.31 -6.96
N MET A 82 1.55 -44.13 -6.69
CA MET A 82 0.80 -43.02 -6.09
C MET A 82 -0.37 -42.56 -6.96
N VAL A 83 -0.16 -42.50 -8.27
CA VAL A 83 -1.20 -42.15 -9.25
C VAL A 83 -2.31 -43.19 -9.25
N ALA A 84 -1.97 -44.48 -9.27
CA ALA A 84 -2.95 -45.57 -9.18
C ALA A 84 -3.73 -45.55 -7.86
N ALA A 85 -3.09 -45.14 -6.76
CA ALA A 85 -3.71 -45.03 -5.45
C ALA A 85 -4.62 -43.79 -5.28
N SER A 86 -4.39 -42.75 -6.09
CA SER A 86 -5.12 -41.49 -6.04
C SER A 86 -6.62 -41.65 -6.37
N PRO A 87 -7.51 -40.76 -5.88
CA PRO A 87 -8.92 -40.79 -6.25
C PRO A 87 -9.09 -40.44 -7.73
N TRP A 88 -10.04 -41.10 -8.41
CA TRP A 88 -10.34 -40.82 -9.82
C TRP A 88 -11.14 -39.53 -10.04
N LYS A 89 -11.73 -38.95 -8.99
CA LYS A 89 -12.52 -37.72 -9.06
C LYS A 89 -12.54 -36.97 -7.72
N VAL A 90 -12.39 -35.65 -7.79
CA VAL A 90 -12.62 -34.71 -6.69
C VAL A 90 -13.91 -33.96 -6.97
N LYS A 91 -14.85 -34.00 -6.02
CA LYS A 91 -16.12 -33.28 -6.10
C LYS A 91 -16.14 -32.10 -5.16
N TYR A 92 -16.45 -30.92 -5.69
CA TYR A 92 -16.67 -29.74 -4.87
C TYR A 92 -18.15 -29.67 -4.51
N ILE A 93 -18.47 -29.95 -3.24
CA ILE A 93 -19.84 -29.89 -2.72
C ILE A 93 -20.03 -28.64 -1.88
N ASN A 94 -21.26 -28.12 -1.84
CA ASN A 94 -21.63 -26.92 -1.07
C ASN A 94 -20.85 -25.65 -1.44
N VAL A 95 -20.42 -25.54 -2.71
CA VAL A 95 -19.79 -24.31 -3.24
C VAL A 95 -20.86 -23.20 -3.35
N PRO A 96 -20.61 -22.00 -2.79
CA PRO A 96 -21.47 -20.83 -2.97
C PRO A 96 -21.75 -20.54 -4.46
N ASP A 97 -22.95 -20.10 -4.81
CA ASP A 97 -23.35 -19.88 -6.20
C ASP A 97 -22.42 -18.91 -6.95
N GLU A 98 -21.89 -17.92 -6.24
CA GLU A 98 -20.92 -16.93 -6.75
C GLU A 98 -19.56 -17.54 -7.11
N ASP A 99 -19.18 -18.64 -6.45
CA ASP A 99 -17.90 -19.31 -6.63
C ASP A 99 -17.99 -20.58 -7.48
N LYS A 100 -19.21 -21.01 -7.85
CA LYS A 100 -19.42 -22.19 -8.72
C LYS A 100 -18.70 -22.10 -10.06
N MET A 101 -18.39 -20.89 -10.53
CA MET A 101 -17.57 -20.70 -11.73
C MET A 101 -16.09 -21.02 -11.52
N GLN A 102 -15.59 -20.88 -10.28
CA GLN A 102 -14.19 -21.09 -9.90
C GLN A 102 -13.91 -22.53 -9.42
N PHE A 103 -14.90 -23.19 -8.81
CA PHE A 103 -14.77 -24.58 -8.33
C PHE A 103 -15.48 -25.55 -9.28
N LYS A 104 -14.70 -26.25 -10.10
CA LYS A 104 -15.18 -27.31 -10.98
C LYS A 104 -14.69 -28.66 -10.46
N ASP A 105 -15.55 -29.67 -10.51
CA ASP A 105 -15.16 -31.06 -10.26
C ASP A 105 -13.91 -31.40 -11.09
N ILE A 106 -12.94 -32.04 -10.46
CA ILE A 106 -11.68 -32.46 -11.11
C ILE A 106 -11.76 -33.95 -11.36
N GLU A 107 -11.57 -34.36 -12.61
CA GLU A 107 -11.34 -35.75 -12.96
C GLU A 107 -9.83 -35.98 -12.96
N VAL A 108 -9.39 -36.98 -12.19
CA VAL A 108 -7.97 -37.31 -12.06
C VAL A 108 -7.67 -38.46 -13.01
N ILE A 109 -6.86 -38.19 -14.03
CA ILE A 109 -6.50 -39.19 -15.04
C ILE A 109 -5.43 -40.10 -14.46
N GLN A 110 -5.70 -41.41 -14.44
CA GLN A 110 -4.73 -42.43 -14.03
C GLN A 110 -3.95 -42.94 -15.25
N SER A 111 -3.09 -42.10 -15.81
CA SER A 111 -2.28 -42.41 -16.99
C SER A 111 -0.83 -41.96 -16.83
N CYS A 112 0.05 -42.48 -17.68
CA CYS A 112 1.42 -41.96 -17.84
C CYS A 112 1.47 -40.64 -18.63
N TYR A 113 0.34 -40.20 -19.20
CA TYR A 113 0.24 -39.08 -20.13
C TYR A 113 -0.89 -38.17 -19.69
N ASP A 114 -0.53 -37.05 -19.08
CA ASP A 114 -1.44 -35.95 -18.79
C ASP A 114 -0.98 -34.75 -19.62
N ASP A 115 -1.79 -34.36 -20.61
CA ASP A 115 -1.49 -33.22 -21.50
C ASP A 115 -1.96 -31.89 -20.88
N ASP A 116 -2.76 -31.93 -19.81
CA ASP A 116 -3.22 -30.77 -19.05
C ASP A 116 -2.47 -30.75 -17.69
N ASP A 117 -1.28 -30.15 -17.64
CA ASP A 117 -0.38 -30.03 -16.46
C ASP A 117 -1.04 -29.57 -15.13
N ASN A 118 -2.31 -29.17 -15.14
CA ASN A 118 -3.04 -28.52 -14.04
C ASN A 118 -3.38 -29.42 -12.83
N TYR A 119 -3.37 -30.75 -12.95
CA TYR A 119 -3.82 -31.63 -11.85
C TYR A 119 -2.82 -32.71 -11.42
N LEU A 120 -1.63 -32.70 -12.01
CA LEU A 120 -0.58 -33.71 -11.82
C LEU A 120 -0.16 -33.85 -10.36
N TYR A 121 0.20 -32.73 -9.72
CA TYR A 121 0.66 -32.70 -8.32
C TYR A 121 -0.45 -33.07 -7.34
N THR A 122 -1.70 -32.74 -7.66
CA THR A 122 -2.87 -33.06 -6.84
C THR A 122 -3.04 -34.57 -6.72
N SER A 123 -2.87 -35.32 -7.81
CA SER A 123 -2.94 -36.79 -7.80
C SER A 123 -1.89 -37.41 -6.87
N LEU A 124 -0.66 -36.89 -6.90
CA LEU A 124 0.45 -37.38 -6.07
C LEU A 124 0.26 -37.06 -4.59
N GLN A 125 -0.24 -35.87 -4.27
CA GLN A 125 -0.55 -35.47 -2.90
C GLN A 125 -1.63 -36.36 -2.28
N TYR A 126 -2.72 -36.64 -3.02
CA TYR A 126 -3.76 -37.55 -2.53
C TYR A 126 -3.26 -38.99 -2.44
N GLY A 127 -2.46 -39.46 -3.39
CA GLY A 127 -1.81 -40.77 -3.34
C GLY A 127 -0.95 -40.92 -2.10
N LEU A 128 -0.05 -39.96 -1.86
CA LEU A 128 0.80 -39.90 -0.66
C LEU A 128 -0.03 -39.95 0.63
N HIS A 129 -1.01 -39.06 0.77
CA HIS A 129 -1.82 -38.98 1.99
C HIS A 129 -2.66 -40.25 2.22
N LYS A 130 -3.11 -40.92 1.17
CA LYS A 130 -4.00 -42.09 1.29
C LYS A 130 -3.24 -43.38 1.53
N THR A 131 -2.11 -43.57 0.87
CA THR A 131 -1.41 -44.87 0.83
C THR A 131 0.08 -44.79 1.10
N GLY A 132 0.68 -43.60 1.23
CA GLY A 132 2.13 -43.45 1.28
C GLY A 132 2.79 -43.75 -0.07
N ILE A 133 4.04 -44.20 -0.01
CA ILE A 133 4.89 -44.52 -1.17
C ILE A 133 5.46 -45.93 -1.07
N SER A 134 5.74 -46.53 -2.23
CA SER A 134 6.44 -47.82 -2.36
C SER A 134 7.64 -47.66 -3.30
N ASP A 135 8.63 -48.56 -3.22
CA ASP A 135 9.78 -48.56 -4.13
C ASP A 135 9.36 -48.93 -5.57
N SER A 136 10.06 -48.37 -6.56
CA SER A 136 9.84 -48.64 -7.98
C SER A 136 10.28 -50.05 -8.39
N GLU A 137 11.09 -50.73 -7.58
CA GLU A 137 11.35 -52.17 -7.74
C GLU A 137 10.08 -53.02 -7.59
N CYS A 138 9.18 -52.62 -6.69
CA CYS A 138 7.89 -53.30 -6.50
C CYS A 138 6.86 -52.83 -7.55
N PHE A 139 6.79 -51.52 -7.82
CA PHE A 139 5.92 -50.93 -8.84
C PHE A 139 6.73 -50.09 -9.84
N PRO A 140 7.15 -50.67 -10.97
CA PRO A 140 7.98 -49.97 -11.95
C PRO A 140 7.37 -48.65 -12.42
N ASN A 141 8.21 -47.62 -12.53
CA ASN A 141 7.86 -46.29 -13.03
C ASN A 141 7.67 -46.27 -14.56
N THR A 142 7.33 -47.40 -15.17
CA THR A 142 7.19 -47.57 -16.63
C THR A 142 5.73 -47.64 -17.07
N GLY A 143 4.78 -47.76 -16.13
CA GLY A 143 3.34 -47.83 -16.40
C GLY A 143 2.49 -47.73 -15.13
N ILE A 144 1.23 -47.32 -15.28
CA ILE A 144 0.27 -47.28 -14.15
C ILE A 144 -0.17 -48.72 -13.79
N PRO A 145 0.08 -49.19 -12.55
CA PRO A 145 -0.31 -50.54 -12.15
C PRO A 145 -1.83 -50.66 -12.02
N ALA A 146 -2.38 -51.78 -12.49
CA ALA A 146 -3.81 -52.10 -12.36
C ALA A 146 -4.19 -52.63 -10.97
N ASP A 147 -3.22 -53.19 -10.24
CA ASP A 147 -3.37 -53.68 -8.88
C ASP A 147 -2.20 -53.14 -8.04
N ILE A 148 -2.53 -52.47 -6.95
CA ILE A 148 -1.57 -51.88 -6.01
C ILE A 148 -1.43 -52.68 -4.71
N THR A 149 -2.09 -53.85 -4.62
CA THR A 149 -2.06 -54.71 -3.43
C THR A 149 -0.90 -55.69 -3.42
N LYS A 150 -0.23 -55.88 -4.57
CA LYS A 150 0.93 -56.77 -4.76
C LYS A 150 1.94 -56.14 -5.71
N CYS A 151 3.21 -56.45 -5.54
CA CYS A 151 4.28 -56.04 -6.44
C CYS A 151 4.11 -56.65 -7.84
N ALA A 152 4.90 -56.16 -8.81
CA ALA A 152 4.89 -56.62 -10.20
C ALA A 152 5.21 -58.12 -10.37
N ASP A 153 5.75 -58.78 -9.34
CA ASP A 153 5.94 -60.24 -9.30
C ASP A 153 4.64 -61.04 -9.04
N GLY A 154 3.55 -60.37 -8.65
CA GLY A 154 2.23 -60.95 -8.41
C GLY A 154 2.06 -61.67 -7.07
N GLU A 155 3.11 -61.76 -6.25
CA GLU A 155 3.13 -62.53 -4.99
C GLU A 155 3.51 -61.66 -3.78
N THR A 156 4.46 -60.74 -3.95
CA THR A 156 5.03 -59.97 -2.85
C THR A 156 4.10 -58.83 -2.45
N LYS A 157 3.88 -58.67 -1.14
CA LYS A 157 3.13 -57.53 -0.61
C LYS A 157 4.03 -56.28 -0.64
N PRO A 158 3.53 -55.12 -1.12
CA PRO A 158 4.32 -53.91 -1.16
C PRO A 158 4.65 -53.41 0.24
N GLU A 159 5.88 -52.93 0.40
CA GLU A 159 6.30 -52.22 1.59
C GLU A 159 6.00 -50.73 1.41
N ILE A 160 5.35 -50.16 2.43
CA ILE A 160 4.78 -48.82 2.37
C ILE A 160 5.52 -47.91 3.34
N TYR A 161 5.95 -46.76 2.82
CA TYR A 161 6.65 -45.73 3.56
C TYR A 161 5.84 -44.42 3.53
N LEU A 162 6.07 -43.53 4.50
CA LEU A 162 5.46 -42.19 4.55
C LEU A 162 3.91 -42.17 4.54
N GLN A 163 3.24 -43.21 5.06
CA GLN A 163 1.77 -43.35 5.02
C GLN A 163 1.00 -42.26 5.79
N ASP A 164 1.64 -41.58 6.74
CA ASP A 164 1.06 -40.49 7.53
C ASP A 164 1.61 -39.11 7.14
N TYR A 165 2.24 -38.99 5.98
CA TYR A 165 2.79 -37.73 5.50
C TYR A 165 1.81 -36.97 4.60
N SER A 166 1.86 -35.66 4.70
CA SER A 166 1.21 -34.70 3.82
C SER A 166 2.22 -33.67 3.31
N VAL A 167 1.78 -32.82 2.39
CA VAL A 167 2.55 -31.70 1.86
C VAL A 167 2.12 -30.43 2.57
N GLY A 168 3.07 -29.72 3.16
CA GLY A 168 2.86 -28.38 3.71
C GLY A 168 3.45 -27.33 2.77
N GLY A 169 2.65 -26.32 2.40
CA GLY A 169 3.12 -25.15 1.69
C GLY A 169 3.64 -24.09 2.65
N PHE A 170 4.64 -23.32 2.24
CA PHE A 170 5.08 -22.13 2.96
C PHE A 170 5.33 -20.97 1.99
N GLU A 171 5.06 -19.77 2.48
CA GLU A 171 5.27 -18.52 1.75
C GLU A 171 5.98 -17.50 2.66
N HIS A 172 6.73 -16.59 2.03
CA HIS A 172 7.42 -15.50 2.71
C HIS A 172 8.37 -15.89 3.86
N ALA A 173 8.95 -17.09 3.82
CA ALA A 173 9.93 -17.53 4.82
C ALA A 173 11.25 -16.76 4.70
N ASP A 174 11.90 -16.44 5.82
CA ASP A 174 13.27 -15.93 5.85
C ASP A 174 14.30 -17.05 6.04
N VAL A 175 15.59 -16.68 6.01
CA VAL A 175 16.69 -17.64 6.10
C VAL A 175 16.64 -18.45 7.41
N GLU A 176 16.30 -17.82 8.53
CA GLU A 176 16.22 -18.49 9.83
C GLU A 176 15.08 -19.52 9.84
N THR A 177 13.91 -19.13 9.32
CA THR A 177 12.75 -20.01 9.16
C THR A 177 13.07 -21.20 8.26
N MET A 178 13.79 -20.99 7.15
CA MET A 178 14.25 -22.07 6.27
C MET A 178 15.19 -23.03 6.99
N LYS A 179 16.10 -22.54 7.84
CA LYS A 179 16.98 -23.40 8.64
C LYS A 179 16.20 -24.21 9.68
N GLU A 180 15.24 -23.60 10.36
CA GLU A 180 14.35 -24.29 11.31
C GLU A 180 13.53 -25.39 10.63
N MET A 181 13.00 -25.14 9.44
CA MET A 181 12.31 -26.16 8.65
C MET A 181 13.24 -27.31 8.24
N LEU A 182 14.49 -27.04 7.85
CA LEU A 182 15.47 -28.09 7.53
C LEU A 182 15.79 -28.98 8.75
N ILE A 183 15.92 -28.39 9.94
CA ILE A 183 16.19 -29.13 11.19
C ILE A 183 15.04 -30.06 11.57
N ARG A 184 13.80 -29.70 11.22
CA ARG A 184 12.58 -30.43 11.63
C ARG A 184 12.07 -31.40 10.57
N PHE A 185 12.09 -30.99 9.31
CA PHE A 185 11.57 -31.77 8.19
C PHE A 185 12.66 -32.42 7.35
N GLY A 186 13.93 -32.13 7.62
CA GLY A 186 15.07 -32.74 6.94
C GLY A 186 15.33 -32.24 5.53
N MET A 187 14.40 -31.54 4.91
CA MET A 187 14.48 -31.09 3.53
C MET A 187 13.46 -30.01 3.28
N ILE A 188 13.79 -29.15 2.33
CA ILE A 188 12.85 -28.19 1.77
C ILE A 188 12.91 -28.25 0.25
N TYR A 189 11.76 -28.22 -0.42
CA TYR A 189 11.70 -27.92 -1.85
C TYR A 189 11.39 -26.44 -2.02
N SER A 190 12.37 -25.65 -2.44
CA SER A 190 12.23 -24.22 -2.76
C SER A 190 12.03 -24.03 -4.26
N TYR A 191 11.12 -23.14 -4.66
CA TYR A 191 10.97 -22.81 -6.07
C TYR A 191 12.18 -22.12 -6.69
N ASN A 192 13.01 -21.46 -5.88
CA ASN A 192 14.21 -20.76 -6.33
C ASN A 192 15.45 -21.66 -6.42
N TYR A 193 15.55 -22.66 -5.53
CA TYR A 193 16.78 -23.46 -5.35
C TYR A 193 16.59 -24.96 -5.56
N GLY A 194 15.35 -25.44 -5.77
CA GLY A 194 15.03 -26.86 -5.84
C GLY A 194 15.11 -27.52 -4.46
N ILE A 195 15.68 -28.73 -4.40
CA ILE A 195 15.75 -29.52 -3.16
C ILE A 195 16.93 -29.04 -2.31
N ILE A 196 16.64 -28.39 -1.19
CA ILE A 196 17.60 -27.97 -0.18
C ILE A 196 17.67 -29.06 0.90
N ILE A 197 18.89 -29.52 1.20
CA ILE A 197 19.17 -30.60 2.17
C ILE A 197 20.08 -30.15 3.31
N GLY A 198 20.42 -28.86 3.37
CA GLY A 198 21.28 -28.32 4.41
C GLY A 198 21.84 -26.93 4.10
N TRP A 199 22.79 -26.48 4.91
CA TRP A 199 23.62 -25.30 4.66
C TRP A 199 25.03 -25.51 5.18
N GLU A 200 25.98 -24.80 4.59
CA GLU A 200 27.37 -24.71 5.05
C GLU A 200 27.81 -23.25 4.96
N ASN A 201 28.07 -22.65 6.12
CA ASN A 201 28.35 -21.23 6.30
C ASN A 201 27.22 -20.38 5.67
N ASN A 202 27.56 -19.58 4.65
CA ASN A 202 26.64 -18.70 3.92
C ASN A 202 26.14 -19.32 2.60
N ASN A 203 26.21 -20.64 2.44
CA ASN A 203 25.70 -21.34 1.26
C ASN A 203 24.61 -22.33 1.64
N TRP A 204 23.55 -22.39 0.83
CA TRP A 204 22.64 -23.53 0.86
C TRP A 204 23.38 -24.77 0.35
N VAL A 205 22.93 -25.95 0.76
CA VAL A 205 23.34 -27.22 0.19
C VAL A 205 22.14 -27.81 -0.53
N VAL A 206 22.26 -27.94 -1.85
CA VAL A 206 21.15 -28.33 -2.71
C VAL A 206 21.48 -29.56 -3.54
N ALA A 207 20.46 -30.41 -3.73
CA ALA A 207 20.48 -31.45 -4.75
C ALA A 207 19.94 -30.84 -6.05
N GLU A 208 20.84 -30.45 -6.96
CA GLU A 208 20.49 -29.85 -8.25
C GLU A 208 20.29 -30.93 -9.32
N LYS A 209 19.20 -30.81 -10.09
CA LYS A 209 18.87 -31.73 -11.18
C LYS A 209 19.70 -31.40 -12.43
N ARG A 210 20.32 -32.40 -13.04
CA ARG A 210 20.99 -32.31 -14.35
C ARG A 210 20.01 -32.49 -15.50
N GLN A 211 20.48 -32.21 -16.72
CA GLN A 211 19.71 -32.44 -17.94
C GLN A 211 19.33 -33.92 -18.14
N ASP A 212 20.19 -34.85 -17.70
CA ASP A 212 19.93 -36.30 -17.74
C ASP A 212 19.03 -36.79 -16.59
N THR A 213 18.41 -35.87 -15.82
CA THR A 213 17.54 -36.14 -14.65
C THR A 213 18.23 -36.69 -13.39
N SER A 214 19.55 -36.89 -13.43
CA SER A 214 20.34 -37.21 -12.23
C SER A 214 20.45 -35.99 -11.29
N TYR A 215 20.76 -36.22 -10.03
CA TYR A 215 20.98 -35.16 -9.05
C TYR A 215 22.44 -35.10 -8.61
N PHE A 216 22.95 -33.89 -8.38
CA PHE A 216 24.29 -33.68 -7.86
C PHE A 216 24.33 -32.59 -6.79
N TRP A 217 25.41 -32.60 -6.02
CA TRP A 217 25.65 -31.66 -4.94
C TRP A 217 26.06 -30.29 -5.46
N LYS A 218 25.38 -29.24 -4.98
CA LYS A 218 25.76 -27.84 -5.25
C LYS A 218 25.58 -26.98 -4.01
N THR A 219 26.38 -25.93 -3.93
CA THR A 219 26.40 -25.01 -2.78
C THR A 219 26.22 -23.55 -3.21
N PRO A 220 25.00 -23.11 -3.57
CA PRO A 220 24.78 -21.73 -3.96
C PRO A 220 24.73 -20.80 -2.74
N LEU A 221 25.10 -19.53 -2.94
CA LEU A 221 25.03 -18.49 -1.90
C LEU A 221 23.60 -18.32 -1.37
N ILE A 222 23.49 -18.16 -0.05
CA ILE A 222 22.25 -17.76 0.61
C ILE A 222 22.00 -16.28 0.29
N LEU A 223 20.89 -16.01 -0.38
CA LEU A 223 20.44 -14.66 -0.66
C LEU A 223 19.32 -14.28 0.32
N ASN A 224 19.29 -13.01 0.73
CA ASN A 224 18.32 -12.51 1.69
C ASN A 224 17.04 -12.02 0.99
N PHE A 225 16.31 -12.96 0.38
CA PHE A 225 14.96 -12.74 -0.13
C PHE A 225 13.96 -13.65 0.59
N LYS A 226 12.67 -13.44 0.33
CA LYS A 226 11.59 -14.22 0.92
C LYS A 226 11.36 -15.52 0.13
N TYR A 227 11.46 -16.66 0.80
CA TYR A 227 11.40 -17.99 0.20
C TYR A 227 9.97 -18.54 0.18
N GLU A 228 9.69 -19.31 -0.86
CA GLU A 228 8.44 -20.03 -1.07
C GLU A 228 8.74 -21.47 -1.50
N GLY A 229 7.84 -22.39 -1.15
CA GLY A 229 8.03 -23.79 -1.48
C GLY A 229 7.15 -24.75 -0.68
N MET A 230 7.62 -26.00 -0.57
CA MET A 230 6.93 -27.07 0.12
C MET A 230 7.85 -27.92 1.00
N ILE A 231 7.25 -28.52 2.01
CA ILE A 231 7.83 -29.47 2.96
C ILE A 231 6.94 -30.72 3.06
N PHE A 232 7.51 -31.82 3.57
CA PHE A 232 6.76 -33.04 3.85
C PHE A 232 6.60 -33.20 5.36
N VAL A 233 5.35 -33.26 5.81
CA VAL A 233 4.98 -33.20 7.23
C VAL A 233 4.25 -34.48 7.62
N LYS A 234 4.67 -35.11 8.72
CA LYS A 234 3.94 -36.23 9.32
C LYS A 234 2.78 -35.69 10.16
N ILE A 235 1.55 -36.00 9.75
CA ILE A 235 0.31 -35.35 10.26
C ILE A 235 0.11 -35.56 11.76
N ASN A 236 0.51 -36.74 12.28
CA ASN A 236 0.34 -37.12 13.68
C ASN A 236 1.56 -36.80 14.57
N ASP A 237 2.62 -36.17 14.04
CA ASP A 237 3.81 -35.79 14.83
C ASP A 237 3.68 -34.41 15.48
N GLN A 238 2.51 -33.77 15.36
CA GLN A 238 2.15 -32.68 16.26
C GLN A 238 2.09 -33.25 17.68
N GLN A 239 2.99 -32.81 18.56
CA GLN A 239 2.97 -33.30 19.94
C GLN A 239 1.62 -33.00 20.59
N PRO A 240 1.05 -33.95 21.38
CA PRO A 240 -0.01 -33.59 22.30
C PRO A 240 0.52 -32.46 23.16
N GLN A 241 -0.28 -31.40 23.29
CA GLN A 241 0.06 -30.23 24.09
C GLN A 241 0.47 -30.71 25.49
N ILE A 242 1.74 -30.58 25.86
CA ILE A 242 2.21 -30.89 27.21
C ILE A 242 1.38 -30.05 28.17
N ASP A 243 0.67 -30.71 29.07
CA ASP A 243 -0.18 -30.04 30.05
C ASP A 243 0.70 -29.47 31.16
N CYS A 244 1.15 -28.23 30.95
CA CYS A 244 1.94 -27.46 31.90
C CYS A 244 1.07 -26.82 33.00
N SER A 245 -0.17 -27.29 33.23
CA SER A 245 -1.02 -26.74 34.30
C SER A 245 -0.61 -27.19 35.71
N ASP A 246 0.13 -28.30 35.84
CA ASP A 246 0.74 -28.78 37.09
C ASP A 246 2.24 -29.05 36.92
N LEU A 247 3.06 -28.35 37.70
CA LEU A 247 4.52 -28.30 37.56
C LEU A 247 5.27 -29.03 38.68
N SER A 248 4.56 -29.60 39.67
CA SER A 248 5.18 -30.13 40.90
C SER A 248 6.13 -31.31 40.67
N ASP A 249 5.91 -32.08 39.59
CA ASP A 249 6.70 -33.27 39.24
C ASP A 249 7.32 -33.17 37.82
N LYS A 250 7.60 -31.96 37.32
CA LYS A 250 8.15 -31.72 35.98
C LYS A 250 9.52 -31.08 36.07
N THR A 251 10.48 -31.51 35.26
CA THR A 251 11.78 -30.81 35.16
C THR A 251 11.71 -29.63 34.19
N LYS A 252 12.70 -28.74 34.20
CA LYS A 252 12.79 -27.62 33.24
C LYS A 252 12.88 -28.08 31.78
N GLU A 253 13.38 -29.30 31.55
CA GLU A 253 13.44 -29.94 30.23
C GLU A 253 12.06 -30.43 29.75
N GLU A 254 11.16 -30.77 30.68
CA GLU A 254 9.81 -31.26 30.36
C GLU A 254 8.77 -30.13 30.22
N CYS A 255 8.90 -29.07 31.01
CA CYS A 255 8.05 -27.88 30.98
C CYS A 255 8.91 -26.65 31.18
N LYS A 256 8.89 -25.73 30.20
CA LYS A 256 9.59 -24.45 30.29
C LYS A 256 9.19 -23.73 31.58
N CYS A 257 10.14 -23.02 32.18
CA CYS A 257 9.84 -22.21 33.36
C CYS A 257 8.73 -21.20 33.02
N VAL A 258 7.76 -21.08 33.92
CA VAL A 258 6.64 -20.14 33.78
C VAL A 258 6.70 -19.07 34.87
N ASP A 259 5.89 -18.02 34.74
CA ASP A 259 5.80 -17.00 35.79
C ASP A 259 5.33 -17.61 37.12
N ASN A 260 6.04 -17.32 38.21
CA ASN A 260 5.86 -17.92 39.54
C ASN A 260 6.03 -19.45 39.57
N ASP A 261 6.96 -19.98 38.78
CA ASP A 261 7.32 -21.40 38.82
C ASP A 261 7.73 -21.85 40.23
N PRO A 262 7.09 -22.88 40.81
CA PRO A 262 7.42 -23.36 42.15
C PRO A 262 8.79 -24.05 42.23
N ARG A 263 9.41 -24.40 41.09
CA ARG A 263 10.68 -25.13 41.03
C ARG A 263 11.87 -24.19 41.25
N ASP A 264 12.76 -24.55 42.18
CA ASP A 264 13.88 -23.71 42.58
C ASP A 264 14.85 -23.43 41.42
N GLU A 265 15.07 -24.39 40.51
CA GLU A 265 15.89 -24.20 39.32
C GLU A 265 15.30 -23.22 38.28
N CYS A 266 14.03 -22.84 38.41
CA CYS A 266 13.33 -21.89 37.55
C CYS A 266 13.28 -20.47 38.13
N LYS A 267 13.99 -20.19 39.25
CA LYS A 267 14.07 -18.85 39.80
C LYS A 267 15.03 -17.96 38.99
N PRO A 268 14.60 -16.76 38.56
CA PRO A 268 15.43 -15.85 37.77
C PRO A 268 16.64 -15.33 38.57
N SER A 269 17.80 -15.28 37.92
CA SER A 269 19.01 -14.58 38.41
C SER A 269 19.29 -13.33 37.56
N GLU A 270 20.21 -12.44 37.94
CA GLU A 270 20.60 -11.31 37.08
C GLU A 270 21.16 -11.77 35.73
N CYS A 271 20.85 -11.05 34.64
CA CYS A 271 21.39 -11.34 33.32
C CYS A 271 22.88 -11.00 33.24
N THR A 272 23.70 -11.98 32.83
CA THR A 272 25.14 -11.82 32.65
C THR A 272 25.57 -11.64 31.18
N SER A 273 24.64 -11.72 30.24
CA SER A 273 24.86 -11.66 28.78
C SER A 273 23.78 -10.80 28.12
N SER A 274 24.14 -10.02 27.10
CA SER A 274 23.23 -9.17 26.33
C SER A 274 22.55 -9.89 25.15
N SER A 275 22.95 -11.13 24.83
CA SER A 275 22.47 -11.86 23.64
C SER A 275 21.71 -13.15 23.94
N SER A 276 21.67 -13.60 25.20
CA SER A 276 21.04 -14.87 25.57
C SER A 276 20.31 -14.78 26.92
N VAL A 277 19.07 -15.27 26.95
CA VAL A 277 18.28 -15.45 28.18
C VAL A 277 18.39 -16.92 28.60
N PRO A 278 18.77 -17.22 29.86
CA PRO A 278 18.69 -18.57 30.41
C PRO A 278 17.26 -19.11 30.44
N ASP A 279 17.07 -20.42 30.45
CA ASP A 279 15.73 -21.04 30.41
C ASP A 279 14.82 -20.63 31.58
N GLN A 280 15.42 -20.35 32.74
CA GLN A 280 14.75 -19.85 33.95
C GLN A 280 14.40 -18.35 33.93
N GLY A 281 14.69 -17.67 32.81
CA GLY A 281 14.69 -16.22 32.73
C GLY A 281 15.88 -15.62 33.49
N CYS A 282 16.14 -14.35 33.23
CA CYS A 282 17.08 -13.57 34.01
C CYS A 282 16.56 -12.16 34.19
N ILE A 283 16.92 -11.49 35.28
CA ILE A 283 16.53 -10.11 35.56
C ILE A 283 17.40 -9.19 34.72
N CYS A 284 16.79 -8.36 33.88
CA CYS A 284 17.44 -7.39 33.03
C CYS A 284 18.28 -6.42 33.88
N THR A 285 19.43 -6.02 33.36
CA THR A 285 20.27 -4.97 33.94
C THR A 285 20.53 -3.89 32.89
N GLY A 286 20.95 -2.69 33.32
CA GLY A 286 21.30 -1.61 32.39
C GLY A 286 22.33 -2.00 31.33
N THR A 287 23.20 -2.98 31.63
CA THR A 287 24.25 -3.47 30.70
C THR A 287 23.90 -4.76 29.96
N ASN A 288 23.05 -5.62 30.52
CA ASN A 288 22.69 -6.91 29.95
C ASN A 288 21.16 -7.08 29.96
N HIS A 289 20.55 -6.89 28.79
CA HIS A 289 19.10 -6.92 28.61
C HIS A 289 18.70 -7.67 27.33
N PRO A 290 18.98 -8.99 27.24
CA PRO A 290 18.63 -9.79 26.07
C PRO A 290 17.10 -9.87 25.89
N ASN A 291 16.65 -10.01 24.63
CA ASN A 291 15.24 -10.14 24.29
C ASN A 291 14.53 -11.17 25.17
N LYS A 292 13.48 -10.74 25.90
CA LYS A 292 12.68 -11.52 26.87
C LYS A 292 13.29 -11.76 28.27
N CYS A 293 14.31 -11.02 28.69
CA CYS A 293 14.66 -10.95 30.12
C CYS A 293 13.52 -10.34 30.96
N ILE A 294 13.52 -10.63 32.25
CA ILE A 294 12.52 -10.20 33.23
C ILE A 294 12.89 -8.80 33.73
N CYS A 295 11.94 -7.89 33.73
CA CYS A 295 12.19 -6.52 34.16
C CYS A 295 12.32 -6.43 35.68
N PRO A 296 13.31 -5.69 36.20
CA PRO A 296 13.43 -5.46 37.63
C PRO A 296 12.20 -4.69 38.15
N GLU A 297 11.75 -5.03 39.36
CA GLU A 297 10.64 -4.34 40.02
C GLU A 297 11.02 -2.95 40.56
N ASP A 298 12.31 -2.74 40.85
CA ASP A 298 12.84 -1.45 41.26
C ASP A 298 12.97 -0.52 40.04
N THR A 299 12.21 0.58 40.07
CA THR A 299 12.16 1.55 38.97
C THR A 299 13.51 2.20 38.68
N THR A 300 14.40 2.31 39.67
CA THR A 300 15.76 2.85 39.45
C THR A 300 16.65 1.91 38.65
N SER A 301 16.35 0.61 38.67
CA SER A 301 17.11 -0.42 37.94
C SER A 301 16.65 -0.57 36.49
N LEU A 302 15.56 0.12 36.10
CA LEU A 302 15.10 0.21 34.71
C LEU A 302 15.92 1.19 33.86
N VAL A 303 16.73 2.05 34.48
CA VAL A 303 17.54 3.04 33.77
C VAL A 303 18.53 2.32 32.83
N GLN A 304 18.57 2.76 31.57
CA GLN A 304 19.33 2.15 30.45
C GLN A 304 18.79 0.80 29.94
N ILE A 305 17.61 0.36 30.37
CA ILE A 305 16.90 -0.77 29.77
C ILE A 305 15.85 -0.21 28.80
N PRO A 306 15.90 -0.53 27.49
CA PRO A 306 14.95 -0.03 26.49
C PRO A 306 13.47 -0.34 26.79
N THR A 307 12.53 0.48 26.33
CA THR A 307 11.08 0.28 26.60
C THR A 307 10.42 -0.86 25.84
N ASP A 308 10.98 -1.21 24.68
CA ASP A 308 10.62 -2.42 23.93
C ASP A 308 11.05 -3.69 24.66
N GLN A 309 12.09 -3.60 25.49
CA GLN A 309 12.51 -4.68 26.37
C GLN A 309 11.71 -4.72 27.68
N CYS A 310 11.59 -3.58 28.38
CA CYS A 310 10.88 -3.47 29.64
C CYS A 310 9.83 -2.37 29.58
N LYS A 311 8.55 -2.76 29.69
CA LYS A 311 7.44 -1.82 29.66
C LYS A 311 7.55 -0.79 30.77
N CYS A 312 6.89 0.33 30.53
CA CYS A 312 6.80 1.45 31.43
C CYS A 312 5.97 1.11 32.66
N VAL A 313 6.45 1.55 33.83
CA VAL A 313 5.79 1.37 35.12
C VAL A 313 5.49 2.72 35.77
N ASP A 314 4.70 2.75 36.84
CA ASP A 314 4.41 4.01 37.54
C ASP A 314 5.69 4.59 38.17
N ASN A 315 5.95 5.87 37.95
CA ASN A 315 7.19 6.56 38.31
C ASN A 315 8.46 5.97 37.65
N ASP A 316 8.33 5.42 36.45
CA ASP A 316 9.47 4.99 35.63
C ASP A 316 10.39 6.19 35.29
N PRO A 317 11.70 6.12 35.62
CA PRO A 317 12.62 7.22 35.36
C PRO A 317 13.02 7.36 33.89
N ARG A 318 12.64 6.43 33.00
CA ARG A 318 12.96 6.50 31.55
C ARG A 318 12.05 7.50 30.84
N ASP A 319 12.66 8.36 30.02
CA ASP A 319 11.93 9.43 29.30
C ASP A 319 10.85 8.90 28.35
N GLU A 320 11.10 7.76 27.70
CA GLU A 320 10.19 7.03 26.79
C GLU A 320 8.93 6.49 27.49
N CYS A 321 8.96 6.40 28.83
CA CYS A 321 7.89 5.85 29.66
C CYS A 321 6.97 6.88 30.29
N LYS A 322 7.22 8.14 29.98
CA LYS A 322 6.23 9.19 30.15
C LYS A 322 5.08 8.88 29.18
N PRO A 323 3.81 9.05 29.59
CA PRO A 323 2.65 8.66 28.78
C PRO A 323 2.76 9.13 27.32
N ILE A 324 2.59 8.18 26.40
CA ILE A 324 2.49 8.40 24.94
C ILE A 324 1.29 9.32 24.70
N GLU A 325 1.51 10.45 24.03
CA GLU A 325 0.43 11.33 23.59
C GLU A 325 -0.59 10.51 22.78
N GLU A 326 -1.89 10.61 23.12
CA GLU A 326 -2.96 9.99 22.33
C GLU A 326 -2.77 10.33 20.84
N ASP A 327 -3.04 9.37 19.92
CA ASP A 327 -3.06 9.66 18.49
C ASP A 327 -3.84 10.97 18.25
N PRO A 328 -3.25 11.97 17.59
CA PRO A 328 -3.86 13.28 17.46
C PRO A 328 -5.25 13.13 16.83
N LYS A 329 -6.26 13.71 17.49
CA LYS A 329 -7.66 13.66 17.05
C LYS A 329 -7.99 14.91 16.24
N PRO A 330 -8.90 14.82 15.24
CA PRO A 330 -9.44 16.01 14.59
C PRO A 330 -10.08 16.95 15.62
N SER A 331 -9.75 18.24 15.54
CA SER A 331 -10.27 19.27 16.45
C SER A 331 -11.49 19.99 15.84
N GLU A 332 -12.45 20.40 16.67
CA GLU A 332 -13.53 21.30 16.26
C GLU A 332 -13.10 22.76 16.09
N GLU A 333 -11.95 23.11 16.69
CA GLU A 333 -11.32 24.43 16.59
C GLU A 333 -10.51 24.54 15.30
N GLU A 334 -10.57 25.74 14.68
CA GLU A 334 -9.77 26.04 13.49
C GLU A 334 -8.27 25.97 13.84
N PRO A 335 -7.47 25.16 13.13
CA PRO A 335 -6.03 25.12 13.33
C PRO A 335 -5.39 26.50 13.11
N ALA A 336 -4.42 26.86 13.95
CA ALA A 336 -3.68 28.11 13.80
C ALA A 336 -2.80 28.07 12.54
N ILE A 337 -3.16 28.90 11.55
CA ILE A 337 -2.33 29.22 10.38
C ILE A 337 -1.47 30.44 10.70
N ASP A 338 -0.21 30.43 10.28
CA ASP A 338 0.68 31.56 10.49
C ASP A 338 0.18 32.75 9.67
N ASP A 339 0.31 33.95 10.23
CA ASP A 339 0.03 35.17 9.48
C ASP A 339 1.07 35.33 8.35
N TYR A 340 0.61 35.85 7.20
CA TYR A 340 1.54 36.22 6.13
C TYR A 340 2.28 37.51 6.50
N PRO A 341 3.51 37.71 6.01
CA PRO A 341 4.28 38.92 6.31
C PRO A 341 3.50 40.20 5.99
N GLU A 342 3.36 41.11 6.96
CA GLU A 342 2.81 42.44 6.70
C GLU A 342 3.80 43.25 5.86
N PHE A 343 3.46 43.48 4.60
CA PHE A 343 4.22 44.35 3.72
C PHE A 343 3.76 45.80 3.89
N VAL A 344 4.70 46.68 4.29
CA VAL A 344 4.44 48.12 4.35
C VAL A 344 4.82 48.74 3.00
N ALA A 345 3.82 48.94 2.14
CA ALA A 345 4.01 49.72 0.92
C ALA A 345 4.21 51.20 1.26
N ASP A 346 5.33 51.77 0.83
CA ASP A 346 5.63 53.20 0.86
C ASP A 346 6.24 53.59 -0.50
N GLU A 347 6.17 54.86 -0.88
CA GLU A 347 6.62 55.39 -2.17
C GLU A 347 8.06 54.99 -2.51
N THR A 348 8.91 54.74 -1.51
CA THR A 348 10.30 54.31 -1.69
C THR A 348 10.45 52.85 -2.15
N ASN A 349 9.43 52.01 -1.95
CA ASN A 349 9.43 50.58 -2.26
C ASN A 349 8.46 50.21 -3.39
N THR A 350 7.77 51.18 -3.99
CA THR A 350 6.94 50.94 -5.18
C THR A 350 7.76 51.10 -6.46
N LYS A 351 7.53 50.22 -7.45
CA LYS A 351 8.06 50.31 -8.81
C LYS A 351 6.93 50.17 -9.81
N LYS A 352 6.71 51.22 -10.60
CA LYS A 352 5.77 51.17 -11.72
C LYS A 352 6.48 50.63 -12.95
N VAL A 353 5.96 49.54 -13.49
CA VAL A 353 6.37 48.99 -14.78
C VAL A 353 5.81 49.89 -15.87
N VAL A 354 6.71 50.47 -16.67
CA VAL A 354 6.36 51.28 -17.83
C VAL A 354 6.47 50.40 -19.06
N ASN A 355 5.40 50.35 -19.84
CA ASN A 355 5.35 49.62 -21.10
C ASN A 355 5.58 50.60 -22.26
N ASP A 356 6.70 50.47 -22.97
CA ASP A 356 6.92 51.18 -24.25
C ASP A 356 6.43 50.29 -25.40
N GLU A 357 5.56 50.81 -26.26
CA GLU A 357 5.03 50.09 -27.42
C GLU A 357 6.13 49.64 -28.41
N GLN A 358 7.33 50.24 -28.38
CA GLN A 358 8.48 49.78 -29.16
C GLN A 358 9.09 48.47 -28.64
N GLU A 359 8.87 48.15 -27.36
CA GLU A 359 9.36 46.96 -26.69
C GLU A 359 8.34 45.81 -26.71
N ARG A 360 7.18 46.04 -27.33
CA ARG A 360 6.13 45.04 -27.50
C ARG A 360 6.55 44.04 -28.57
N ASP A 361 6.43 42.76 -28.26
CA ASP A 361 6.74 41.71 -29.22
C ASP A 361 5.76 41.73 -30.41
N PRO A 362 6.25 41.85 -31.66
CA PRO A 362 5.38 42.05 -32.82
C PRO A 362 4.62 40.78 -33.24
N GLU A 363 5.05 39.59 -32.82
CA GLU A 363 4.41 38.32 -33.20
C GLU A 363 3.30 37.93 -32.22
N THR A 364 3.57 38.09 -30.93
CA THR A 364 2.70 37.65 -29.83
C THR A 364 1.92 38.78 -29.18
N ASN A 365 2.28 40.04 -29.48
CA ASN A 365 1.66 41.26 -28.98
C ASN A 365 1.74 41.40 -27.44
N THR A 366 2.80 40.86 -26.84
CA THR A 366 3.05 40.80 -25.39
C THR A 366 4.25 41.65 -24.97
N PHE A 367 4.43 41.84 -23.65
CA PHE A 367 5.62 42.45 -23.07
C PHE A 367 6.49 41.40 -22.41
N GLU A 368 7.77 41.36 -22.78
CA GLU A 368 8.72 40.37 -22.27
C GLU A 368 9.54 40.91 -21.11
N ASN A 369 9.67 40.10 -20.05
CA ASN A 369 10.54 40.28 -18.88
C ASN A 369 10.38 41.60 -18.12
N LYS A 370 9.29 42.34 -18.31
CA LYS A 370 9.12 43.66 -17.70
C LYS A 370 8.97 43.58 -16.18
N ILE A 371 8.43 42.50 -15.66
CA ILE A 371 8.33 42.27 -14.21
C ILE A 371 9.69 41.84 -13.66
N ASN A 372 10.41 40.94 -14.33
CA ASN A 372 11.78 40.57 -13.94
C ASN A 372 12.73 41.78 -13.94
N ASP A 373 12.66 42.64 -14.95
CA ASP A 373 13.44 43.88 -15.04
C ASP A 373 13.13 44.84 -13.87
N ALA A 374 11.88 44.84 -13.38
CA ALA A 374 11.48 45.61 -12.21
C ALA A 374 12.01 45.02 -10.90
N ILE A 375 12.20 43.70 -10.82
CA ILE A 375 12.70 42.98 -9.64
C ILE A 375 14.22 43.14 -9.48
N ASP A 376 15.00 43.32 -10.55
CA ASP A 376 16.48 43.52 -10.52
C ASP A 376 16.93 44.86 -9.89
N ASP A 377 16.06 45.51 -9.12
CA ASP A 377 16.25 46.83 -8.49
C ASP A 377 17.11 46.75 -7.19
N LYS A 378 17.77 45.61 -6.91
CA LYS A 378 18.55 45.33 -5.66
C LYS A 378 17.77 45.42 -4.34
N ARG A 379 16.51 45.86 -4.38
CA ARG A 379 15.63 45.98 -3.22
C ARG A 379 15.11 44.59 -2.82
N THR A 380 15.15 44.32 -1.52
CA THR A 380 14.60 43.09 -0.94
C THR A 380 13.10 43.20 -0.67
N SER A 381 12.51 44.39 -0.76
CA SER A 381 11.07 44.60 -0.59
C SER A 381 10.54 45.50 -1.69
N LEU A 382 9.59 45.03 -2.49
CA LEU A 382 9.11 45.74 -3.68
C LEU A 382 7.61 45.55 -3.93
N ASP A 383 6.91 46.65 -4.15
CA ASP A 383 5.55 46.70 -4.67
C ASP A 383 5.59 47.04 -6.17
N ILE A 384 5.30 46.07 -7.01
CA ILE A 384 5.44 46.13 -8.46
C ILE A 384 4.06 46.39 -9.06
N LYS A 385 3.91 47.57 -9.67
CA LYS A 385 2.66 48.00 -10.29
C LYS A 385 2.75 47.88 -11.79
N VAL A 386 1.91 47.03 -12.38
CA VAL A 386 1.88 46.80 -13.83
C VAL A 386 0.68 47.44 -14.52
N VAL A 387 0.80 47.66 -15.82
CA VAL A 387 -0.32 48.14 -16.63
C VAL A 387 -1.35 47.02 -16.80
N SER A 388 -2.60 47.30 -16.45
CA SER A 388 -3.71 46.36 -16.61
C SER A 388 -4.02 46.08 -18.08
N ASN A 389 -4.78 45.01 -18.36
CA ASN A 389 -5.17 44.60 -19.71
C ASN A 389 -3.99 44.28 -20.62
N GLU A 390 -2.82 43.94 -20.10
CA GLU A 390 -1.65 43.54 -20.89
C GLU A 390 -1.25 42.09 -20.59
N ILE A 391 -0.47 41.49 -21.50
CA ILE A 391 0.08 40.13 -21.33
C ILE A 391 1.58 40.27 -21.09
N TYR A 392 2.04 39.76 -19.95
CA TYR A 392 3.43 39.75 -19.52
C TYR A 392 4.00 38.34 -19.65
N GLU A 393 5.03 38.20 -20.47
CA GLU A 393 5.82 36.99 -20.66
C GLU A 393 7.11 37.06 -19.86
N GLU A 394 7.20 36.27 -18.82
CA GLU A 394 8.28 36.36 -17.85
C GLU A 394 9.12 35.09 -17.84
N LYS A 395 10.44 35.25 -17.76
CA LYS A 395 11.33 34.21 -17.26
C LYS A 395 10.96 33.87 -15.80
N SER A 396 11.52 32.78 -15.30
CA SER A 396 11.28 32.34 -13.92
C SER A 396 11.54 33.47 -12.92
N ILE A 397 10.51 33.83 -12.16
CA ILE A 397 10.59 34.83 -11.08
C ILE A 397 11.07 34.13 -9.82
N GLN A 398 12.31 34.41 -9.43
CA GLN A 398 12.97 33.81 -8.26
C GLN A 398 12.86 34.75 -7.07
N VAL A 399 12.28 34.26 -5.97
CA VAL A 399 12.13 35.00 -4.71
C VAL A 399 12.73 34.17 -3.59
N THR A 400 13.79 34.69 -2.99
CA THR A 400 14.70 34.00 -2.08
C THR A 400 14.82 34.72 -0.74
N ASP A 401 15.78 34.35 0.10
CA ASP A 401 15.92 34.83 1.47
C ASP A 401 15.81 36.35 1.65
N GLY A 402 14.87 36.75 2.51
CA GLY A 402 14.59 38.15 2.83
C GLY A 402 13.88 38.94 1.74
N GLN A 403 13.61 38.36 0.56
CA GLN A 403 12.90 39.02 -0.53
C GLN A 403 11.37 38.96 -0.32
N GLN A 404 10.70 40.09 -0.49
CA GLN A 404 9.26 40.26 -0.32
C GLN A 404 8.69 41.10 -1.45
N TYR A 405 7.89 40.49 -2.32
CA TYR A 405 7.36 41.17 -3.50
C TYR A 405 5.83 41.14 -3.54
N ILE A 406 5.23 42.30 -3.80
CA ILE A 406 3.81 42.40 -4.19
C ILE A 406 3.77 42.69 -5.69
N LEU A 407 2.98 41.92 -6.42
CA LEU A 407 2.71 42.16 -7.83
C LEU A 407 1.23 42.50 -8.00
N GLU A 408 0.93 43.74 -8.40
CA GLU A 408 -0.44 44.23 -8.55
C GLU A 408 -0.63 45.15 -9.78
N PRO A 409 -1.85 45.29 -10.32
CA PRO A 409 -2.15 46.26 -11.37
C PRO A 409 -2.19 47.70 -10.83
N ASP A 410 -1.70 48.68 -11.61
CA ASP A 410 -1.61 50.09 -11.18
C ASP A 410 -3.00 50.76 -11.04
N ASN A 411 -3.95 50.56 -11.97
CA ASN A 411 -5.17 51.40 -11.99
C ASN A 411 -6.50 50.75 -12.47
N ASN A 412 -6.54 49.54 -13.05
CA ASN A 412 -7.79 48.96 -13.56
C ASN A 412 -7.97 47.46 -13.30
N ILE A 413 -8.74 47.12 -12.26
CA ILE A 413 -9.00 45.74 -11.84
C ILE A 413 -9.99 45.02 -12.78
N ASN A 414 -10.80 45.76 -13.57
CA ASN A 414 -11.83 45.14 -14.43
C ASN A 414 -11.27 44.41 -15.65
N LYS A 415 -10.00 44.67 -16.00
CA LYS A 415 -9.29 43.96 -17.07
C LYS A 415 -7.94 43.51 -16.52
N PRO A 416 -7.90 42.38 -15.81
CA PRO A 416 -6.68 41.95 -15.13
C PRO A 416 -5.56 41.72 -16.16
N PRO A 417 -4.30 42.06 -15.82
CA PRO A 417 -3.15 41.64 -16.59
C PRO A 417 -3.04 40.10 -16.58
N VAL A 418 -2.48 39.56 -17.67
CA VAL A 418 -2.16 38.13 -17.80
C VAL A 418 -0.67 37.93 -17.56
N LEU A 419 -0.32 37.07 -16.62
CA LEU A 419 1.05 36.65 -16.36
C LEU A 419 1.25 35.24 -16.93
N ARG A 420 2.28 35.05 -17.75
CA ARG A 420 2.65 33.75 -18.31
C ARG A 420 4.16 33.58 -18.42
N HIS A 421 4.61 32.33 -18.54
CA HIS A 421 6.01 32.03 -18.76
C HIS A 421 6.45 32.37 -20.19
N SER A 422 7.68 32.86 -20.34
CA SER A 422 8.32 33.05 -21.64
C SER A 422 8.79 31.69 -22.19
N GLU A 423 8.18 31.23 -23.28
CA GLU A 423 8.48 29.93 -23.90
C GLU A 423 9.45 30.03 -25.09
N LYS A 424 10.04 31.21 -25.32
CA LYS A 424 10.99 31.47 -26.40
C LYS A 424 12.38 30.97 -26.02
N ASN A 425 12.69 29.72 -26.36
CA ASN A 425 14.06 29.22 -26.43
C ASN A 425 14.62 29.44 -27.84
N GLU A 426 15.87 29.90 -27.95
CA GLU A 426 16.62 30.04 -29.20
C GLU A 426 16.73 28.71 -29.98
N ASP A 427 16.59 27.56 -29.28
CA ASP A 427 16.49 26.22 -29.86
C ASP A 427 15.09 25.62 -29.58
N GLN A 428 14.26 25.53 -30.63
CA GLN A 428 12.84 25.15 -30.65
C GLN A 428 12.50 23.71 -30.20
N SER A 429 13.35 23.05 -29.40
CA SER A 429 13.17 21.64 -29.00
C SER A 429 13.50 21.30 -27.54
N ALA A 430 13.92 22.26 -26.71
CA ALA A 430 14.24 22.01 -25.32
C ALA A 430 13.01 22.16 -24.38
N PRO A 431 12.74 21.19 -23.49
CA PRO A 431 11.63 21.29 -22.53
C PRO A 431 11.80 22.47 -21.56
N ILE A 432 10.69 23.01 -21.07
CA ILE A 432 10.69 24.08 -20.05
C ILE A 432 11.27 23.52 -18.75
N TYR A 433 12.39 24.09 -18.28
CA TYR A 433 13.12 23.59 -17.13
C TYR A 433 12.74 24.23 -15.79
N GLU A 434 12.03 25.37 -15.78
CA GLU A 434 11.79 26.13 -14.54
C GLU A 434 10.32 26.56 -14.37
N PRO A 435 9.80 26.60 -13.11
CA PRO A 435 8.51 27.21 -12.79
C PRO A 435 8.45 28.70 -13.14
N LEU A 436 7.25 29.24 -13.33
CA LEU A 436 7.04 30.68 -13.56
C LEU A 436 7.38 31.50 -12.30
N VAL A 437 7.02 30.99 -11.12
CA VAL A 437 7.39 31.58 -9.83
C VAL A 437 8.02 30.50 -8.96
N VAL A 438 9.17 30.81 -8.38
CA VAL A 438 9.88 29.97 -7.41
C VAL A 438 10.13 30.75 -6.13
N LEU A 439 9.60 30.24 -5.02
CA LEU A 439 9.81 30.77 -3.68
C LEU A 439 10.69 29.81 -2.88
N SER A 440 11.81 30.29 -2.35
CA SER A 440 12.71 29.48 -1.51
C SER A 440 13.23 30.30 -0.32
N GLY A 441 13.86 29.62 0.64
CA GLY A 441 14.33 30.27 1.86
C GLY A 441 13.19 30.99 2.57
N THR A 442 13.40 32.23 3.00
CA THR A 442 12.39 33.10 3.64
C THR A 442 11.64 34.01 2.65
N GLY A 443 11.70 33.72 1.35
CA GLY A 443 11.08 34.52 0.30
C GLY A 443 9.54 34.56 0.37
N PHE A 444 8.97 35.73 0.11
CA PHE A 444 7.52 35.95 0.10
C PHE A 444 7.06 36.67 -1.16
N MET A 445 5.97 36.19 -1.76
CA MET A 445 5.33 36.89 -2.88
C MET A 445 3.82 36.93 -2.74
N GLU A 446 3.24 38.11 -2.90
CA GLU A 446 1.80 38.32 -3.11
C GLU A 446 1.54 38.66 -4.58
N ILE A 447 0.59 37.96 -5.23
CA ILE A 447 0.09 38.30 -6.57
C ILE A 447 -1.38 38.69 -6.46
N LYS A 448 -1.73 39.89 -6.95
CA LYS A 448 -3.05 40.49 -6.75
C LYS A 448 -3.74 40.81 -8.08
N SER A 449 -4.97 40.33 -8.26
CA SER A 449 -5.81 40.72 -9.42
C SER A 449 -5.18 40.40 -10.79
N PHE A 450 -4.55 39.23 -10.91
CA PHE A 450 -3.97 38.71 -12.16
C PHE A 450 -4.76 37.52 -12.71
N ILE A 451 -4.61 37.29 -14.01
CA ILE A 451 -4.78 35.97 -14.61
C ILE A 451 -3.41 35.32 -14.74
N ILE A 452 -3.18 34.15 -14.15
CA ILE A 452 -1.95 33.37 -14.33
C ILE A 452 -2.24 32.24 -15.31
N GLN A 453 -1.58 32.28 -16.46
CA GLN A 453 -1.70 31.28 -17.52
C GLN A 453 -0.73 30.12 -17.28
N HIS A 454 -1.21 28.88 -17.44
CA HIS A 454 -0.34 27.70 -17.49
C HIS A 454 0.52 27.68 -18.76
N PHE A 455 1.53 26.81 -18.77
CA PHE A 455 2.36 26.51 -19.92
C PHE A 455 1.52 26.03 -21.11
N GLN A 456 1.89 26.45 -22.31
CA GLN A 456 1.31 25.98 -23.57
C GLN A 456 1.96 24.66 -23.99
N GLN A 457 3.28 24.55 -23.78
CA GLN A 457 4.06 23.32 -24.00
C GLN A 457 3.96 22.33 -22.84
N SER A 458 4.17 21.04 -23.13
CA SER A 458 4.23 20.02 -22.09
C SER A 458 5.49 20.20 -21.26
N THR A 459 5.33 20.14 -19.94
CA THR A 459 6.44 20.19 -18.98
C THR A 459 6.15 19.28 -17.77
N LEU A 460 7.20 18.98 -17.01
CA LEU A 460 7.11 18.33 -15.71
C LEU A 460 7.16 19.35 -14.56
N GLN A 461 7.47 20.62 -14.85
CA GLN A 461 7.59 21.66 -13.84
C GLN A 461 6.22 22.22 -13.45
N PRO A 462 5.96 22.44 -12.15
CA PRO A 462 4.76 23.16 -11.71
C PRO A 462 4.80 24.62 -12.19
N LEU A 463 3.64 25.24 -12.36
CA LEU A 463 3.58 26.66 -12.74
C LEU A 463 4.08 27.57 -11.61
N LEU A 464 3.64 27.30 -10.38
CA LEU A 464 4.05 27.99 -9.16
C LEU A 464 4.69 26.97 -8.21
N TYR A 465 5.91 27.27 -7.74
CA TYR A 465 6.65 26.40 -6.84
C TYR A 465 7.08 27.15 -5.59
N SER A 466 6.97 26.49 -4.44
CA SER A 466 7.50 26.99 -3.17
C SER A 466 8.15 25.88 -2.37
N GLU A 467 9.26 26.19 -1.72
CA GLU A 467 10.03 25.28 -0.87
C GLU A 467 10.60 25.98 0.36
N GLN A 468 11.10 25.20 1.32
CA GLN A 468 11.67 25.72 2.57
C GLN A 468 10.68 26.63 3.33
N ASP A 469 11.09 27.81 3.78
CA ASP A 469 10.20 28.77 4.44
C ASP A 469 9.44 29.69 3.47
N GLY A 470 9.49 29.38 2.17
CA GLY A 470 8.90 30.17 1.10
C GLY A 470 7.39 30.29 1.26
N SER A 471 6.87 31.51 1.06
CA SER A 471 5.48 31.84 1.33
C SER A 471 4.79 32.52 0.13
N LEU A 472 3.65 31.98 -0.31
CA LEU A 472 2.88 32.48 -1.46
C LEU A 472 1.50 32.97 -1.03
N LEU A 473 1.12 34.19 -1.44
CA LEU A 473 -0.24 34.71 -1.31
C LEU A 473 -0.81 35.03 -2.71
N LEU A 474 -1.93 34.40 -3.06
CA LEU A 474 -2.70 34.76 -4.26
C LEU A 474 -4.00 35.43 -3.81
N ASN A 475 -4.26 36.62 -4.33
CA ASN A 475 -5.37 37.46 -3.89
C ASN A 475 -6.17 37.98 -5.10
N ASN A 476 -7.43 37.58 -5.23
CA ASN A 476 -8.28 37.88 -6.38
C ASN A 476 -7.64 37.43 -7.72
N VAL A 477 -7.02 36.25 -7.74
CA VAL A 477 -6.29 35.72 -8.90
C VAL A 477 -7.11 34.66 -9.62
N THR A 478 -7.08 34.67 -10.95
CA THR A 478 -7.57 33.55 -11.77
C THR A 478 -6.40 32.73 -12.27
N VAL A 479 -6.37 31.43 -11.97
CA VAL A 479 -5.38 30.49 -12.47
C VAL A 479 -6.02 29.67 -13.60
N SER A 480 -5.42 29.67 -14.79
CA SER A 480 -6.10 29.21 -15.99
C SER A 480 -5.20 28.43 -16.96
N GLY A 481 -5.76 27.34 -17.50
CA GLY A 481 -5.11 26.53 -18.52
C GLY A 481 -5.42 26.99 -19.93
N TYR A 482 -6.34 27.95 -20.08
CA TYR A 482 -6.70 28.58 -21.35
C TYR A 482 -5.54 29.35 -21.96
N GLN A 483 -5.59 29.57 -23.27
CA GLN A 483 -4.64 30.44 -23.95
C GLN A 483 -5.21 31.86 -24.03
N PHE A 484 -4.34 32.86 -23.86
CA PHE A 484 -4.68 34.27 -23.91
C PHE A 484 -3.89 34.96 -25.02
N GLU A 485 -4.59 35.70 -25.87
CA GLU A 485 -4.02 36.43 -27.00
C GLU A 485 -4.49 37.88 -27.02
N LYS A 486 -3.56 38.82 -27.06
CA LYS A 486 -3.84 40.24 -27.17
C LYS A 486 -4.11 40.60 -28.63
N GLN A 487 -5.32 41.06 -28.93
CA GLN A 487 -5.73 41.49 -30.27
C GLN A 487 -5.24 42.91 -30.57
N THR A 488 -5.14 43.26 -31.86
CA THR A 488 -4.81 44.62 -32.33
C THR A 488 -5.84 45.67 -31.89
N THR A 489 -7.07 45.25 -31.57
CA THR A 489 -8.12 46.09 -30.98
C THR A 489 -7.87 46.43 -29.50
N GLY A 490 -6.84 45.84 -28.88
CA GLY A 490 -6.51 46.00 -27.47
C GLY A 490 -7.27 45.06 -26.51
N GLU A 491 -8.13 44.19 -27.04
CA GLU A 491 -8.88 43.16 -26.29
C GLU A 491 -8.04 41.89 -26.11
N ILE A 492 -8.13 41.24 -24.95
CA ILE A 492 -7.54 39.92 -24.72
C ILE A 492 -8.60 38.86 -25.02
N ARG A 493 -8.33 38.00 -25.98
CA ARG A 493 -9.19 36.84 -26.31
C ARG A 493 -8.68 35.59 -25.62
N THR A 494 -9.63 34.72 -25.29
CA THR A 494 -9.37 33.44 -24.65
C THR A 494 -9.76 32.28 -25.55
N SER A 495 -8.92 31.27 -25.65
CA SER A 495 -9.20 30.01 -26.36
C SER A 495 -8.92 28.81 -25.46
N VAL A 496 -9.47 27.65 -25.82
CA VAL A 496 -9.28 26.41 -25.07
C VAL A 496 -7.79 26.03 -25.12
N GLY A 497 -7.21 25.75 -23.95
CA GLY A 497 -5.81 25.35 -23.85
C GLY A 497 -5.57 23.87 -24.09
N SER A 498 -4.29 23.51 -24.21
CA SER A 498 -3.80 22.14 -24.26
C SER A 498 -4.01 21.38 -22.94
N GLU A 499 -4.01 20.06 -23.02
CA GLU A 499 -3.89 19.18 -21.85
C GLU A 499 -2.59 19.47 -21.08
N LYS A 500 -2.66 19.47 -19.75
CA LYS A 500 -1.58 19.84 -18.84
C LYS A 500 -0.96 18.60 -18.21
N SER A 501 0.36 18.50 -18.27
CA SER A 501 1.15 17.39 -17.72
C SER A 501 1.81 17.72 -16.38
N SER A 502 1.61 18.92 -15.84
CA SER A 502 2.16 19.37 -14.57
C SER A 502 1.18 20.22 -13.77
N PRO A 503 1.38 20.37 -12.45
CA PRO A 503 0.49 21.14 -11.57
C PRO A 503 0.45 22.63 -11.88
N TYR A 504 -0.61 23.30 -11.42
CA TYR A 504 -0.58 24.75 -11.23
C TYR A 504 0.32 25.14 -10.07
N LEU A 505 0.20 24.42 -8.98
CA LEU A 505 0.88 24.73 -7.73
C LEU A 505 1.48 23.46 -7.16
N HIS A 506 2.78 23.52 -6.86
CA HIS A 506 3.44 22.55 -6.02
C HIS A 506 4.12 23.28 -4.86
N SER A 507 3.78 22.90 -3.62
CA SER A 507 4.39 23.48 -2.43
C SER A 507 5.00 22.39 -1.54
N THR A 508 6.29 22.54 -1.26
CA THR A 508 6.99 21.97 -0.10
C THR A 508 7.33 23.06 0.93
N GLY A 509 6.90 24.30 0.67
CA GLY A 509 7.21 25.50 1.44
C GLY A 509 6.31 25.71 2.66
N LYS A 510 6.64 26.70 3.48
CA LYS A 510 5.96 26.97 4.75
C LYS A 510 4.50 27.35 4.60
N LEU A 511 4.15 28.28 3.71
CA LEU A 511 2.79 28.84 3.69
C LEU A 511 2.30 29.12 2.27
N VAL A 512 1.11 28.63 1.95
CA VAL A 512 0.36 29.06 0.76
C VAL A 512 -1.03 29.56 1.17
N VAL A 513 -1.37 30.76 0.74
CA VAL A 513 -2.67 31.40 1.01
C VAL A 513 -3.36 31.78 -0.29
N LEU A 514 -4.61 31.39 -0.44
CA LEU A 514 -5.46 31.69 -1.58
C LEU A 514 -6.70 32.46 -1.13
N ILE A 515 -6.88 33.70 -1.55
CA ILE A 515 -8.03 34.53 -1.21
C ILE A 515 -8.71 34.97 -2.51
N ASP A 516 -10.01 34.71 -2.63
CA ASP A 516 -10.80 35.05 -3.82
C ASP A 516 -10.19 34.49 -5.13
N VAL A 517 -9.59 33.29 -5.06
CA VAL A 517 -8.91 32.67 -6.20
C VAL A 517 -9.87 31.81 -7.02
N VAL A 518 -9.81 31.90 -8.35
CA VAL A 518 -10.57 31.05 -9.27
C VAL A 518 -9.62 30.16 -10.06
N PHE A 519 -9.76 28.84 -9.94
CA PHE A 519 -9.13 27.88 -10.84
C PHE A 519 -10.10 27.53 -11.96
N ASN A 520 -9.76 27.91 -13.19
CA ASN A 520 -10.56 27.56 -14.36
C ASN A 520 -10.45 26.06 -14.68
N PRO A 521 -11.44 25.48 -15.38
CA PRO A 521 -11.45 24.07 -15.72
C PRO A 521 -10.29 23.77 -16.66
N SER A 522 -9.46 22.79 -16.30
CA SER A 522 -8.28 22.40 -17.08
C SER A 522 -8.09 20.90 -17.10
N GLN A 523 -7.69 20.38 -18.26
CA GLN A 523 -7.52 18.96 -18.46
C GLN A 523 -6.10 18.59 -18.02
N PHE A 524 -5.99 17.84 -16.93
CA PHE A 524 -4.73 17.31 -16.44
C PHE A 524 -4.57 15.85 -16.87
N LYS A 525 -3.34 15.47 -17.22
CA LYS A 525 -2.95 14.09 -17.53
C LYS A 525 -1.86 13.64 -16.59
N GLY A 526 -2.11 12.54 -15.87
CA GLY A 526 -1.16 11.94 -14.92
C GLY A 526 -0.64 12.87 -13.81
N CYS A 527 -1.31 13.98 -13.49
CA CYS A 527 -0.87 14.92 -12.46
C CYS A 527 -2.06 15.55 -11.71
N ASN A 528 -1.79 16.06 -10.51
CA ASN A 528 -2.74 16.84 -9.71
C ASN A 528 -2.67 18.33 -10.10
N ALA A 529 -3.76 19.08 -9.94
CA ALA A 529 -3.76 20.51 -10.19
C ALA A 529 -3.01 21.29 -9.10
N ILE A 530 -3.17 20.86 -7.84
CA ILE A 530 -2.49 21.38 -6.66
C ILE A 530 -1.84 20.21 -5.92
N LEU A 531 -0.55 20.31 -5.67
CA LEU A 531 0.24 19.32 -4.96
C LEU A 531 0.90 19.96 -3.73
N LEU A 532 0.56 19.48 -2.53
CA LEU A 532 1.13 19.94 -1.27
C LEU A 532 1.89 18.76 -0.63
N THR A 533 3.20 18.90 -0.48
CA THR A 533 4.08 17.84 0.01
C THR A 533 5.00 18.37 1.09
N GLY A 534 4.59 18.22 2.35
CA GLY A 534 5.31 18.71 3.51
C GLY A 534 6.36 17.71 4.02
N SER A 535 7.04 18.09 5.08
CA SER A 535 8.01 17.23 5.77
C SER A 535 7.64 17.06 7.24
N ASN A 536 7.70 15.83 7.74
CA ASN A 536 7.49 15.56 9.15
C ASN A 536 8.74 16.03 9.92
N ASN A 537 8.62 17.09 10.73
CA ASN A 537 9.57 17.55 11.77
C ASN A 537 10.56 18.70 11.48
N GLN A 538 10.44 19.51 10.42
CA GLN A 538 11.32 20.69 10.25
C GLN A 538 10.62 22.01 9.93
N ILE A 539 9.56 21.99 9.12
CA ILE A 539 8.84 23.19 8.67
C ILE A 539 7.35 22.98 8.90
N LYS A 540 6.66 23.97 9.48
CA LYS A 540 5.21 23.93 9.66
C LYS A 540 4.54 24.27 8.33
N ASN A 541 4.38 23.28 7.47
CA ASN A 541 3.76 23.43 6.15
C ASN A 541 2.24 23.69 6.28
N GLN A 542 1.77 24.80 5.70
CA GLN A 542 0.41 25.31 5.86
C GLN A 542 -0.20 25.72 4.52
N PHE A 543 -1.49 25.41 4.36
CA PHE A 543 -2.28 25.85 3.22
C PHE A 543 -3.61 26.41 3.70
N LYS A 544 -3.92 27.65 3.30
CA LYS A 544 -5.18 28.32 3.61
C LYS A 544 -5.85 28.78 2.33
N THR A 545 -7.15 28.53 2.20
CA THR A 545 -7.95 29.11 1.13
C THR A 545 -9.24 29.69 1.67
N GLN A 546 -9.62 30.86 1.14
CA GLN A 546 -10.83 31.57 1.49
C GLN A 546 -11.52 32.09 0.22
N ASN A 547 -12.86 31.98 0.16
CA ASN A 547 -13.69 32.52 -0.93
C ASN A 547 -13.27 32.07 -2.34
N SER A 548 -12.63 30.91 -2.45
CA SER A 548 -12.01 30.46 -3.69
C SER A 548 -12.88 29.43 -4.43
N GLN A 549 -12.79 29.41 -5.75
CA GLN A 549 -13.56 28.51 -6.61
C GLN A 549 -12.63 27.58 -7.39
N PHE A 550 -12.81 26.28 -7.21
CA PHE A 550 -12.05 25.22 -7.87
C PHE A 550 -12.96 24.52 -8.88
N GLN A 551 -12.81 24.85 -10.17
CA GLN A 551 -13.59 24.23 -11.23
C GLN A 551 -12.86 22.95 -11.72
N VAL A 552 -13.37 21.80 -11.29
CA VAL A 552 -12.77 20.49 -11.52
C VAL A 552 -13.36 19.88 -12.80
N LEU A 553 -12.53 19.63 -13.83
CA LEU A 553 -13.01 18.88 -14.99
C LEU A 553 -13.25 17.42 -14.62
N ASN A 554 -14.48 16.96 -14.88
CA ASN A 554 -14.86 15.57 -14.71
C ASN A 554 -14.30 14.73 -15.87
N ASN A 555 -13.06 14.25 -15.72
CA ASN A 555 -12.40 13.35 -16.67
C ASN A 555 -12.09 12.00 -15.99
N ASN A 556 -12.41 10.89 -16.66
CA ASN A 556 -12.31 9.52 -16.12
C ASN A 556 -10.97 8.84 -16.43
N LYS A 557 -10.06 9.50 -17.17
CA LYS A 557 -8.86 8.84 -17.72
C LYS A 557 -7.67 8.73 -16.76
N ASP A 558 -7.53 9.64 -15.81
CA ASP A 558 -6.24 9.81 -15.11
C ASP A 558 -6.23 9.43 -13.62
N LYS A 559 -7.36 9.07 -12.99
CA LYS A 559 -7.45 8.65 -11.57
C LYS A 559 -6.67 9.55 -10.56
N MET A 560 -6.43 10.83 -10.88
CA MET A 560 -5.72 11.79 -10.01
C MET A 560 -6.68 12.72 -9.26
N SER A 561 -6.21 13.28 -8.15
CA SER A 561 -6.93 14.28 -7.36
C SER A 561 -6.76 15.68 -7.96
N PHE A 562 -7.72 16.59 -7.73
CA PHE A 562 -7.48 17.99 -8.06
C PHE A 562 -6.50 18.61 -7.04
N LEU A 563 -6.76 18.38 -5.74
CA LEU A 563 -5.87 18.75 -4.65
C LEU A 563 -5.36 17.50 -3.94
N GLU A 564 -4.05 17.35 -3.86
CA GLU A 564 -3.34 16.29 -3.15
C GLU A 564 -2.52 16.91 -2.02
N ALA A 565 -2.70 16.43 -0.78
CA ALA A 565 -1.99 16.95 0.38
C ALA A 565 -1.40 15.86 1.27
N LEU A 566 -0.09 15.99 1.53
CA LEU A 566 0.72 15.13 2.38
C LEU A 566 1.49 15.98 3.40
N TYR A 567 1.40 15.68 4.70
CA TYR A 567 2.12 16.41 5.76
C TYR A 567 1.84 17.92 5.82
N PHE A 568 0.58 18.34 5.59
CA PHE A 568 0.18 19.74 5.63
C PHE A 568 -0.89 20.02 6.71
N THR A 569 -0.89 21.25 7.23
CA THR A 569 -2.04 21.82 7.95
C THR A 569 -2.88 22.64 6.97
N ILE A 570 -4.15 22.29 6.81
CA ILE A 570 -5.03 22.82 5.76
C ILE A 570 -6.26 23.48 6.36
N VAL A 571 -6.57 24.70 5.93
CA VAL A 571 -7.81 25.42 6.28
C VAL A 571 -8.51 25.89 5.00
N ILE A 572 -9.71 25.39 4.74
CA ILE A 572 -10.53 25.77 3.58
C ILE A 572 -11.83 26.41 4.07
N LYS A 573 -12.06 27.69 3.71
CA LYS A 573 -13.20 28.48 4.18
C LYS A 573 -13.99 29.13 3.06
N SER A 574 -15.32 29.04 3.09
CA SER A 574 -16.20 29.75 2.14
C SER A 574 -15.85 29.51 0.66
N SER A 575 -15.30 28.33 0.35
CA SER A 575 -14.79 27.97 -0.98
C SER A 575 -15.65 26.88 -1.63
N SER A 576 -15.50 26.64 -2.93
CA SER A 576 -16.26 25.61 -3.63
C SER A 576 -15.42 24.76 -4.57
N PHE A 577 -15.62 23.45 -4.54
CA PHE A 577 -15.15 22.50 -5.56
C PHE A 577 -16.34 22.10 -6.43
N GLN A 578 -16.30 22.49 -7.71
CA GLN A 578 -17.41 22.30 -8.64
C GLN A 578 -16.95 21.45 -9.84
N GLY A 579 -17.60 20.31 -10.03
CA GLY A 579 -17.39 19.46 -11.20
C GLY A 579 -18.01 20.06 -12.46
N ILE A 580 -17.25 20.05 -13.55
CA ILE A 580 -17.64 20.55 -14.87
C ILE A 580 -17.54 19.39 -15.88
N ASP A 581 -18.65 19.07 -16.54
CA ASP A 581 -18.72 17.99 -17.53
C ASP A 581 -18.30 18.48 -18.92
N VAL A 582 -17.27 17.87 -19.50
CA VAL A 582 -16.78 18.22 -20.87
C VAL A 582 -17.87 17.96 -21.94
N ASN A 583 -18.74 16.98 -21.72
CA ASN A 583 -19.81 16.60 -22.66
C ASN A 583 -20.99 17.58 -22.70
N ALA A 584 -21.09 18.55 -21.78
CA ALA A 584 -22.07 19.63 -21.89
C ALA A 584 -21.71 20.63 -23.01
N ILE A 585 -20.47 20.62 -23.52
CA ILE A 585 -20.03 21.43 -24.66
C ILE A 585 -20.29 20.71 -26.00
N ASN A 586 -20.56 19.40 -26.01
CA ASN A 586 -20.91 18.61 -27.19
C ASN A 586 -22.06 17.62 -26.90
N ALA A 587 -23.15 18.13 -26.34
CA ALA A 587 -24.32 17.33 -25.98
C ALA A 587 -25.08 16.88 -27.23
N ASN A 588 -24.63 15.79 -27.86
CA ASN A 588 -25.47 14.89 -28.67
C ASN A 588 -24.70 13.58 -28.96
N LYS A 589 -24.59 12.70 -27.97
CA LYS A 589 -24.45 11.27 -28.21
C LYS A 589 -24.96 10.47 -27.02
N VAL A 590 -26.26 10.19 -27.04
CA VAL A 590 -26.84 9.05 -26.32
C VAL A 590 -26.51 7.81 -27.15
N ILE A 591 -25.68 6.90 -26.64
CA ILE A 591 -25.56 5.55 -27.22
C ILE A 591 -25.52 4.49 -26.11
N THR A 592 -26.54 3.63 -26.19
CA THR A 592 -26.85 2.31 -25.62
C THR A 592 -25.86 1.57 -24.71
N ASN A 593 -26.48 0.98 -23.67
CA ASN A 593 -26.02 -0.06 -22.75
C ASN A 593 -25.05 -1.09 -23.35
N ALA A 594 -23.77 -0.95 -23.03
CA ALA A 594 -22.85 -2.07 -22.92
C ALA A 594 -22.54 -2.25 -21.43
N VAL A 595 -23.05 -3.34 -20.83
CA VAL A 595 -22.68 -3.72 -19.46
C VAL A 595 -21.32 -4.40 -19.53
N GLN A 596 -20.26 -3.60 -19.63
CA GLN A 596 -18.94 -4.02 -19.18
C GLN A 596 -18.91 -3.73 -17.68
N LYS A 597 -18.85 -4.79 -16.87
CA LYS A 597 -18.78 -4.69 -15.42
C LYS A 597 -17.34 -4.33 -15.05
N ASP A 598 -16.91 -3.11 -15.39
CA ASP A 598 -15.68 -2.54 -14.85
C ASP A 598 -15.91 -2.33 -13.35
N THR A 599 -15.23 -3.13 -12.53
CA THR A 599 -15.11 -2.88 -11.10
C THR A 599 -14.37 -1.55 -10.94
N CYS A 600 -15.12 -0.47 -10.74
CA CYS A 600 -14.53 0.82 -10.40
C CYS A 600 -13.67 0.64 -9.13
N GLU A 601 -12.36 0.80 -9.27
CA GLU A 601 -11.47 0.93 -8.12
C GLU A 601 -11.67 2.32 -7.53
N TRP A 602 -12.30 2.37 -6.37
CA TRP A 602 -12.64 3.59 -5.67
C TRP A 602 -11.48 4.08 -4.80
N SER A 603 -10.39 4.47 -5.44
CA SER A 603 -9.14 4.85 -4.76
C SER A 603 -8.82 6.34 -4.80
N TYR A 604 -9.63 7.17 -5.46
CA TYR A 604 -9.36 8.60 -5.71
C TYR A 604 -10.60 9.48 -5.46
N ALA A 605 -10.38 10.77 -5.23
CA ALA A 605 -11.41 11.81 -5.05
C ALA A 605 -10.86 13.17 -5.50
N SER A 606 -11.71 14.20 -5.60
CA SER A 606 -11.25 15.54 -6.01
C SER A 606 -10.26 16.18 -5.01
N VAL A 607 -10.44 15.91 -3.72
CA VAL A 607 -9.51 16.31 -2.67
C VAL A 607 -9.00 15.06 -1.96
N ASN A 608 -7.69 14.92 -1.80
CA ASN A 608 -7.08 13.79 -1.11
C ASN A 608 -6.13 14.26 -0.01
N ILE A 609 -6.33 13.73 1.20
CA ILE A 609 -5.65 14.13 2.44
C ILE A 609 -4.95 12.90 3.03
N VAL A 610 -3.63 12.96 3.19
CA VAL A 610 -2.81 11.89 3.78
C VAL A 610 -1.85 12.50 4.80
N ASP A 611 -1.74 11.91 5.99
CA ASP A 611 -0.83 12.36 7.05
C ASP A 611 -0.86 13.89 7.28
N SER A 612 -2.05 14.47 7.18
CA SER A 612 -2.31 15.92 7.13
C SER A 612 -3.49 16.25 8.04
N THR A 613 -3.50 17.46 8.59
CA THR A 613 -4.62 17.98 9.38
C THR A 613 -5.41 18.98 8.55
N SER A 614 -6.69 18.74 8.34
CA SER A 614 -7.53 19.55 7.44
C SER A 614 -8.83 19.99 8.10
N PHE A 615 -9.15 21.27 7.96
CA PHE A 615 -10.34 21.91 8.50
C PHE A 615 -11.15 22.58 7.38
N PHE A 616 -12.43 22.21 7.26
CA PHE A 616 -13.33 22.73 6.24
C PHE A 616 -14.52 23.45 6.89
N ASP A 617 -14.75 24.71 6.51
CA ASP A 617 -15.87 25.53 6.96
C ASP A 617 -16.54 26.24 5.78
N SER A 618 -17.85 26.07 5.63
CA SER A 618 -18.64 26.73 4.59
C SER A 618 -18.15 26.36 3.18
N VAL A 619 -17.70 25.11 3.01
CA VAL A 619 -17.19 24.59 1.74
C VAL A 619 -18.28 23.85 0.98
N ILE A 620 -18.40 24.10 -0.31
CA ILE A 620 -19.37 23.44 -1.18
C ILE A 620 -18.66 22.46 -2.13
N PHE A 621 -19.01 21.18 -2.06
CA PHE A 621 -18.58 20.16 -3.02
C PHE A 621 -19.76 19.77 -3.90
N SER A 622 -19.71 20.09 -5.20
CA SER A 622 -20.85 19.84 -6.09
C SER A 622 -20.49 19.29 -7.46
N ASN A 623 -21.35 18.42 -7.98
CA ASN A 623 -21.27 17.85 -9.34
C ASN A 623 -19.96 17.11 -9.69
N LEU A 624 -19.19 16.66 -8.70
CA LEU A 624 -17.89 15.99 -8.88
C LEU A 624 -18.05 14.54 -9.35
N GLY A 625 -17.33 14.19 -10.40
CA GLY A 625 -17.37 12.88 -11.08
C GLY A 625 -16.52 11.79 -10.44
N ASN A 626 -15.61 12.15 -9.54
CA ASN A 626 -14.69 11.22 -8.86
C ASN A 626 -14.96 11.10 -7.35
N GLY A 627 -16.01 11.76 -6.84
CA GLY A 627 -16.23 11.94 -5.41
C GLY A 627 -15.51 13.17 -4.85
N ALA A 628 -15.92 13.63 -3.67
CA ALA A 628 -15.48 14.91 -3.13
C ALA A 628 -14.16 14.81 -2.36
N LEU A 629 -14.08 13.91 -1.39
CA LEU A 629 -12.98 13.86 -0.43
C LEU A 629 -12.49 12.43 -0.19
N ARG A 630 -11.17 12.25 -0.18
CA ARG A 630 -10.50 11.04 0.28
C ARG A 630 -9.62 11.37 1.48
N ILE A 631 -9.74 10.55 2.52
CA ILE A 631 -8.99 10.60 3.77
C ILE A 631 -8.18 9.32 3.83
N GLY A 632 -6.89 9.45 3.54
CA GLY A 632 -5.93 8.35 3.55
C GLY A 632 -5.30 8.13 4.93
N ASN A 633 -4.27 7.29 4.95
CA ASN A 633 -3.48 6.98 6.14
C ASN A 633 -3.13 8.23 6.97
N LYS A 634 -3.40 8.20 8.28
CA LYS A 634 -3.14 9.29 9.25
C LYS A 634 -3.74 10.66 8.89
N GLY A 635 -4.65 10.74 7.91
CA GLY A 635 -5.36 11.98 7.61
C GLY A 635 -6.33 12.33 8.73
N LEU A 636 -6.25 13.56 9.26
CA LEU A 636 -7.16 14.11 10.26
C LEU A 636 -8.04 15.17 9.61
N VAL A 637 -9.34 14.94 9.52
CA VAL A 637 -10.26 15.86 8.84
C VAL A 637 -11.41 16.29 9.75
N THR A 638 -11.63 17.60 9.81
CA THR A 638 -12.81 18.22 10.43
C THR A 638 -13.69 18.89 9.36
N LEU A 639 -14.97 18.52 9.32
CA LEU A 639 -16.00 19.18 8.51
C LEU A 639 -17.00 19.90 9.42
N LYS A 640 -17.12 21.22 9.30
CA LYS A 640 -18.17 21.98 10.00
C LYS A 640 -19.54 21.77 9.34
N ASP A 641 -20.60 22.05 10.09
CA ASP A 641 -22.02 21.89 9.67
C ASP A 641 -22.39 22.72 8.44
N SER A 642 -21.61 23.75 8.17
CA SER A 642 -21.71 24.64 7.02
C SER A 642 -21.18 24.02 5.72
N VAL A 643 -20.35 22.96 5.80
CA VAL A 643 -19.90 22.20 4.63
C VAL A 643 -21.09 21.50 3.97
N SER A 644 -21.19 21.55 2.65
CA SER A 644 -22.29 20.93 1.92
C SER A 644 -21.77 20.11 0.74
N PHE A 645 -22.31 18.90 0.58
CA PHE A 645 -22.08 18.05 -0.57
C PHE A 645 -23.40 17.91 -1.35
N TYR A 646 -23.42 17.98 -2.69
CA TYR A 646 -24.61 17.65 -3.49
C TYR A 646 -24.29 17.36 -4.96
N GLY A 647 -25.07 16.47 -5.59
CA GLY A 647 -24.93 16.17 -7.03
C GLY A 647 -23.64 15.43 -7.43
N ASN A 648 -22.80 15.02 -6.47
CA ASN A 648 -21.55 14.30 -6.71
C ASN A 648 -21.85 12.84 -7.05
N ASN A 649 -21.69 12.52 -8.34
CA ASN A 649 -22.04 11.23 -8.90
C ASN A 649 -20.85 10.68 -9.68
N PRO A 650 -20.35 9.49 -9.32
CA PRO A 650 -19.25 8.84 -9.99
C PRO A 650 -19.49 8.67 -11.48
N ILE A 651 -18.45 8.89 -12.28
CA ILE A 651 -18.50 8.74 -13.73
C ILE A 651 -17.79 7.43 -14.13
N ASP A 652 -18.43 6.62 -14.97
CA ASP A 652 -17.83 5.39 -15.49
C ASP A 652 -16.77 5.65 -16.58
N THR A 653 -16.09 4.60 -17.04
CA THR A 653 -15.07 4.64 -18.12
C THR A 653 -15.63 5.15 -19.46
N ASN A 654 -16.95 5.16 -19.63
CA ASN A 654 -17.65 5.66 -20.80
C ASN A 654 -18.17 7.10 -20.63
N GLY A 655 -17.97 7.74 -19.47
CA GLY A 655 -18.40 9.11 -19.21
C GLY A 655 -19.83 9.22 -18.66
N ASN A 656 -20.48 8.11 -18.29
CA ASN A 656 -21.83 8.14 -17.74
C ASN A 656 -21.82 8.33 -16.23
N LYS A 657 -22.67 9.23 -15.72
CA LYS A 657 -22.93 9.39 -14.29
C LYS A 657 -23.67 8.18 -13.74
N LYS A 658 -23.14 7.56 -12.69
CA LYS A 658 -23.80 6.52 -11.91
C LYS A 658 -24.84 7.16 -10.99
N SER A 659 -25.91 6.42 -10.71
CA SER A 659 -26.97 6.85 -9.79
C SER A 659 -26.58 6.75 -8.32
N ILE A 660 -25.40 6.23 -8.01
CA ILE A 660 -24.92 6.04 -6.64
C ILE A 660 -24.06 7.25 -6.27
N ALA A 661 -24.56 8.11 -5.38
CA ALA A 661 -23.75 9.18 -4.82
C ALA A 661 -22.65 8.61 -3.90
N ARG A 662 -21.43 9.10 -4.01
CA ARG A 662 -20.33 8.82 -3.07
C ARG A 662 -19.50 10.08 -2.91
N ASN A 663 -19.42 10.57 -1.68
CA ASN A 663 -18.79 11.85 -1.38
C ASN A 663 -17.46 11.69 -0.66
N ILE A 664 -17.40 10.79 0.32
CA ILE A 664 -16.20 10.64 1.16
C ILE A 664 -15.71 9.20 1.10
N ILE A 665 -14.40 9.03 0.93
CA ILE A 665 -13.68 7.77 1.11
C ILE A 665 -12.77 7.95 2.33
N CYS A 666 -12.95 7.16 3.37
CA CYS A 666 -12.12 7.17 4.57
C CYS A 666 -11.45 5.82 4.73
N LYS A 667 -10.13 5.78 4.53
CA LYS A 667 -9.36 4.53 4.47
C LYS A 667 -7.93 4.73 4.97
N GLY A 668 -7.65 4.27 6.18
CA GLY A 668 -6.30 4.15 6.74
C GLY A 668 -5.62 2.82 6.39
N VAL A 669 -4.54 2.51 7.11
CA VAL A 669 -3.83 1.22 7.04
C VAL A 669 -3.44 0.76 8.45
N SER A 670 -2.94 -0.48 8.58
CA SER A 670 -2.37 -0.96 9.84
C SER A 670 -1.22 -0.05 10.30
N GLY A 671 -1.29 0.47 11.53
CA GLY A 671 -0.33 1.43 12.09
C GLY A 671 -0.64 2.90 11.79
N GLY A 672 -1.77 3.23 11.17
CA GLY A 672 -2.22 4.61 10.97
C GLY A 672 -3.67 4.72 10.49
N SER A 673 -4.56 5.13 11.40
CA SER A 673 -5.98 5.30 11.09
C SER A 673 -6.25 6.62 10.38
N ALA A 674 -7.15 6.59 9.40
CA ALA A 674 -7.80 7.80 8.89
C ALA A 674 -8.86 8.28 9.90
N GLN A 675 -8.99 9.59 10.12
CA GLN A 675 -9.95 10.13 11.09
C GLN A 675 -10.82 11.23 10.46
N LEU A 676 -12.14 11.11 10.65
CA LEU A 676 -13.15 12.05 10.18
C LEU A 676 -14.02 12.53 11.34
N LEU A 677 -14.04 13.84 11.58
CA LEU A 677 -15.00 14.52 12.44
C LEU A 677 -16.00 15.29 11.57
N ALA A 678 -17.27 14.88 11.59
CA ALA A 678 -18.31 15.53 10.79
C ALA A 678 -19.70 15.39 11.41
N ASN A 679 -20.60 16.28 11.02
CA ASN A 679 -22.01 16.23 11.39
C ASN A 679 -22.91 15.85 10.20
N THR A 680 -24.06 15.25 10.50
CA THR A 680 -25.01 14.76 9.48
C THR A 680 -25.61 15.90 8.65
N SER A 681 -25.66 17.12 9.19
CA SER A 681 -26.15 18.31 8.50
C SER A 681 -25.34 18.68 7.26
N SER A 682 -24.10 18.21 7.13
CA SER A 682 -23.26 18.50 5.97
C SER A 682 -23.68 17.72 4.71
N PHE A 683 -24.51 16.69 4.86
CA PHE A 683 -24.92 15.78 3.78
C PHE A 683 -26.32 16.18 3.29
N LYS A 684 -26.42 16.96 2.22
CA LYS A 684 -27.70 17.52 1.73
C LYS A 684 -27.96 17.16 0.28
N GLU A 685 -29.19 16.79 -0.06
CA GLU A 685 -29.60 16.68 -1.46
C GLU A 685 -29.64 18.07 -2.14
N ALA A 686 -29.73 18.09 -3.47
CA ALA A 686 -29.82 19.34 -4.24
C ALA A 686 -31.04 20.20 -3.87
N SER A 687 -32.07 19.61 -3.25
CA SER A 687 -33.24 20.30 -2.70
C SER A 687 -32.97 21.02 -1.36
N GLY A 688 -31.80 20.79 -0.74
CA GLY A 688 -31.43 21.33 0.57
C GLY A 688 -31.84 20.46 1.76
N GLU A 689 -32.56 19.37 1.55
CA GLU A 689 -32.92 18.40 2.58
C GLU A 689 -31.71 17.52 2.96
N VAL A 690 -31.61 17.11 4.23
CA VAL A 690 -30.56 16.16 4.67
C VAL A 690 -30.73 14.84 3.93
N SER A 691 -29.65 14.36 3.32
CA SER A 691 -29.64 13.15 2.52
C SER A 691 -29.90 11.92 3.38
N LYS A 692 -30.58 10.93 2.79
CA LYS A 692 -30.74 9.58 3.34
C LYS A 692 -29.95 8.54 2.54
N ASN A 693 -29.12 8.99 1.61
CA ASN A 693 -28.32 8.14 0.74
C ASN A 693 -26.96 7.83 1.39
N LYS A 694 -26.37 6.69 1.01
CA LYS A 694 -25.04 6.28 1.48
C LYS A 694 -23.97 7.14 0.80
N TRP A 695 -23.27 7.97 1.57
CA TRP A 695 -22.35 9.00 1.04
C TRP A 695 -20.90 8.79 1.48
N VAL A 696 -20.66 8.06 2.57
CA VAL A 696 -19.33 7.87 3.16
C VAL A 696 -18.93 6.40 3.10
N LEU A 697 -17.91 6.07 2.30
CA LEU A 697 -17.28 4.76 2.31
C LEU A 697 -16.18 4.77 3.38
N ALA A 698 -16.43 4.10 4.49
CA ALA A 698 -15.49 4.03 5.61
C ALA A 698 -14.98 2.59 5.80
N ASP A 699 -13.66 2.46 5.88
CA ASP A 699 -13.02 1.21 6.27
C ASP A 699 -13.23 0.96 7.78
N LYS A 700 -13.85 -0.17 8.15
CA LYS A 700 -14.23 -0.40 9.56
C LYS A 700 -13.02 -0.51 10.50
N ASP A 701 -11.89 -1.00 9.97
CA ASP A 701 -10.73 -1.38 10.78
C ASP A 701 -9.74 -0.20 10.88
N TYR A 702 -9.76 0.70 9.89
CA TYR A 702 -8.77 1.78 9.76
C TYR A 702 -9.36 3.17 9.49
N CYS A 703 -10.67 3.36 9.67
CA CYS A 703 -11.31 4.68 9.66
C CYS A 703 -12.05 4.93 10.98
N ILE A 704 -11.73 6.03 11.65
CA ILE A 704 -12.38 6.51 12.86
C ILE A 704 -13.32 7.66 12.48
N ILE A 705 -14.62 7.49 12.69
CA ILE A 705 -15.61 8.55 12.48
C ILE A 705 -16.09 9.08 13.84
N SER A 706 -16.18 10.40 13.96
CA SER A 706 -16.64 11.12 15.15
C SER A 706 -17.64 12.22 14.78
N GLY A 707 -18.27 12.84 15.79
CA GLY A 707 -19.39 13.78 15.60
C GLY A 707 -20.75 13.09 15.41
N SER A 708 -21.78 13.83 15.03
CA SER A 708 -23.12 13.25 14.83
C SER A 708 -23.20 12.28 13.65
N LEU A 709 -22.27 12.36 12.68
CA LEU A 709 -22.18 11.42 11.56
C LEU A 709 -21.97 9.98 12.03
N ASN A 710 -21.21 9.76 13.11
CA ASN A 710 -20.95 8.43 13.64
C ASN A 710 -22.24 7.70 14.10
N ASN A 711 -23.29 8.46 14.43
CA ASN A 711 -24.57 7.90 14.85
C ASN A 711 -25.52 7.59 13.67
N GLU A 712 -25.22 8.07 12.47
CA GLU A 712 -26.13 8.01 11.31
C GLU A 712 -25.73 6.93 10.31
N LYS A 713 -26.16 5.70 10.60
CA LYS A 713 -25.83 4.51 9.80
C LYS A 713 -26.33 4.58 8.35
N THR A 714 -27.32 5.41 8.03
CA THR A 714 -27.86 5.50 6.65
C THR A 714 -26.94 6.25 5.69
N LEU A 715 -26.11 7.16 6.22
CA LEU A 715 -25.12 7.93 5.45
C LEU A 715 -23.83 7.15 5.20
N LEU A 716 -23.59 6.08 5.97
CA LEU A 716 -22.43 5.22 5.81
C LEU A 716 -22.75 4.12 4.82
N PHE A 717 -21.81 3.82 3.91
CA PHE A 717 -21.87 2.56 3.20
C PHE A 717 -21.79 1.45 4.24
N THR A 718 -22.89 0.72 4.41
CA THR A 718 -22.89 -0.49 5.24
C THR A 718 -21.77 -1.41 4.76
N PRO A 719 -21.03 -2.05 5.68
CA PRO A 719 -20.19 -3.17 5.30
C PRO A 719 -21.04 -4.13 4.45
N GLU A 720 -20.44 -4.68 3.38
CA GLU A 720 -21.10 -5.72 2.59
C GLU A 720 -21.69 -6.75 3.57
N ILE A 721 -22.96 -7.09 3.38
CA ILE A 721 -23.56 -8.20 4.12
C ILE A 721 -22.75 -9.42 3.72
N GLN A 722 -21.87 -9.87 4.61
CA GLN A 722 -20.98 -11.00 4.35
C GLN A 722 -21.80 -12.28 4.34
N SER A 723 -22.91 -12.31 5.10
CA SER A 723 -23.91 -13.37 5.02
C SER A 723 -25.25 -12.95 5.64
N ILE A 724 -26.35 -13.50 5.10
CA ILE A 724 -27.68 -13.46 5.73
C ILE A 724 -27.92 -14.85 6.32
N THR A 725 -28.01 -14.95 7.64
CA THR A 725 -28.35 -16.22 8.28
C THR A 725 -29.78 -16.17 8.79
N ALA A 726 -30.68 -16.90 8.13
CA ALA A 726 -32.05 -17.10 8.56
C ALA A 726 -32.15 -18.37 9.42
N LYS A 727 -32.59 -18.25 10.66
CA LYS A 727 -32.88 -19.38 11.55
C LYS A 727 -34.36 -19.38 11.88
N GLY A 728 -34.99 -20.56 11.89
CA GLY A 728 -36.35 -20.67 12.43
C GLY A 728 -36.34 -20.22 13.88
N ASN A 729 -37.24 -19.31 14.26
CA ASN A 729 -37.34 -18.89 15.65
C ASN A 729 -37.68 -20.12 16.53
N LYS A 730 -37.32 -20.07 17.82
CA LYS A 730 -37.47 -21.22 18.73
C LYS A 730 -38.91 -21.75 18.82
N ASP A 731 -39.89 -20.89 18.58
CA ASP A 731 -41.31 -21.22 18.66
C ASP A 731 -41.89 -21.77 17.34
N LYS A 732 -41.07 -21.84 16.27
CA LYS A 732 -41.47 -22.26 14.91
C LYS A 732 -42.62 -21.43 14.32
N THR A 733 -42.80 -20.21 14.81
CA THR A 733 -43.84 -19.28 14.35
C THR A 733 -43.31 -18.24 13.35
N GLY A 734 -41.98 -18.14 13.21
CA GLY A 734 -41.34 -17.22 12.29
C GLY A 734 -39.88 -17.57 12.00
N ILE A 735 -39.21 -16.68 11.26
CA ILE A 735 -37.78 -16.77 10.92
C ILE A 735 -37.09 -15.56 11.53
N ASP A 736 -36.08 -15.80 12.35
CA ASP A 736 -35.16 -14.77 12.83
C ASP A 736 -34.06 -14.61 11.78
N VAL A 737 -33.89 -13.39 11.27
CA VAL A 737 -32.87 -13.05 10.29
C VAL A 737 -31.74 -12.31 10.97
N GLU A 738 -30.57 -12.94 11.02
CA GLU A 738 -29.34 -12.35 11.53
C GLU A 738 -28.50 -11.87 10.34
N LEU A 739 -28.21 -10.57 10.29
CA LEU A 739 -27.35 -9.94 9.29
C LEU A 739 -25.94 -9.84 9.87
N LYS A 740 -24.92 -10.35 9.16
CA LYS A 740 -23.50 -10.22 9.51
C LYS A 740 -22.75 -9.38 8.50
#